data_AF-A0A9W9MSZ8-F1
#
_entry.id   AF-A0A9W9MSZ8-F1
#
_cell.length_a   1.000
_cell.length_b   1.000
_cell.length_c   1.000
_cell.angle_alpha   90.00
_cell.angle_beta   90.00
_cell.angle_gamma   90.00
#
_symmetry.space_group_name_H-M   'P 1'
#
loop_
_entity.id
_entity.type
_entity.pdbx_description
1 polymer ?
#
loop_
_entity_poly.entity_id
_entity_poly.type
_entity_poly.pdbx_seq_one_letter_code
_entity_poly.pdbx_strand_id
1 'polypeptide(L)'
;MVGLVSAAGLVGFLSEPDPELKVFALKTLDSQIDHLWTEVVNSVPEIEALYEDESFPERGLAALVASKVYYHLQEYNESMVLALGAGKLFKLENGGEYEETIIAKCVDTFVSLSAAQRPTTGDQPANLNTAFPASGDGATSTSASLTSPITPFSKSALPSKSLLSRAEVPGVDAAHPGGDDTSVQHEENSLVLKRGVQGQLQDVIERLFEACFRQKRYRQVIGIAIEAKSLDVLRMAILRASSDEKQEEGDSRGSEELMEYVLDICMGIVQERAFRSEILKLILELLNEIPAPDFFSIAKCVVYLNEHSMASAILRQLVEKGDARSLAVAYQISFDLYDNSTQEFLQKVRQEIAELVPEDETEKENNDENNEPRESDALLEDQGSSSRRSDKHLDLSEDAVTAFKNILSILDGIKTIQLNLEFLYRNNKADIAILNKIRDSLEARNSIFHTAVTLSNAFMHAGTTHDKFFRDNLEWLGKAVNWSKFTATAALGCIHRGNLSQGQKLLQPYLPREHIAGVGGSGSVYSQGGSLYAFGLIYANHGGMAVDIIRDHFKKATEEVVQHGGALGLGVAGMATGDEGIYEDLRSVLYTDSALNGEAVGLAMGLIMLGTGNMKALEDMIQYAHDTQHEKIVRGLAMGMALIMFGRQEAADELINGLLGDPDPTLRYGGIMTIALAYCGTGSNKAVRKLLHVAVSDVNDDVRRVAVLSLGFILFRKHQSVPRMVELLSESYNPHVRYGAAMALGISCAGTGLDEAIDLLEPMLKDSTDFVRQGALISLAMVLVQQNEAMNPRVTSLRKAMMKMLGDRHEDAMAKFGCAIALGIIDAGGRNCTISLQTQTGNLNMPGIVGVAVFVQYWYWFPLTHFLSLSFTPTSVIGVDQKLEQHPPQSLRLPPEQQVKTEEAPEKVKTAVLSTTAQAKRRAQRREKQARRESMDIDQAPTTPKATDQLDAMDTDDVAKEEDEAKETEKAAAEVQKKKAEREKVGYELDNLSRVLPAQLKYLTFPDPRYEPVKRPTGGVVVVLDKQPDEPREVVELKASKEARQQPPPTETLQDRLQAAIGTAALQTPQRADARAALSAATSGGAAAGAGVLTAVDEDEEGVEDAPVPHDFSYESDGEEQ
;
A
#
# COMPACT_ATOMS: atom_id res chain seq x y z
N MET A 1 50.91 -22.54 -52.65
CA MET A 1 50.73 -23.82 -51.96
C MET A 1 50.74 -23.48 -50.49
N VAL A 2 49.55 -23.31 -49.87
CA VAL A 2 49.44 -23.03 -48.44
C VAL A 2 49.71 -24.37 -47.76
N GLY A 3 50.90 -24.54 -47.21
CA GLY A 3 51.27 -25.76 -46.50
C GLY A 3 50.37 -25.89 -45.28
N LEU A 4 49.65 -27.01 -45.17
CA LEU A 4 49.08 -27.47 -43.91
C LEU A 4 50.26 -27.64 -42.93
N VAL A 5 50.44 -26.68 -42.03
CA VAL A 5 51.39 -26.80 -40.92
C VAL A 5 50.75 -27.82 -39.98
N SER A 6 51.34 -29.01 -39.86
CA SER A 6 50.93 -29.98 -38.83
C SER A 6 51.73 -29.71 -37.56
N ALA A 7 51.05 -29.74 -36.42
CA ALA A 7 51.61 -29.57 -35.09
C ALA A 7 52.41 -30.80 -34.62
N ALA A 8 52.33 -31.94 -35.31
CA ALA A 8 53.00 -33.18 -34.90
C ALA A 8 54.51 -33.02 -34.68
N GLY A 9 55.19 -32.17 -35.46
CA GLY A 9 56.61 -31.86 -35.26
C GLY A 9 56.87 -31.01 -34.01
N LEU A 10 55.96 -30.10 -33.67
CA LEU A 10 56.05 -29.25 -32.48
C LEU A 10 55.73 -30.05 -31.20
N VAL A 11 54.75 -30.96 -31.26
CA VAL A 11 54.45 -31.90 -30.18
C VAL A 11 55.62 -32.85 -29.92
N GLY A 12 56.28 -33.33 -30.98
CA GLY A 12 57.50 -34.13 -30.84
C GLY A 12 58.61 -33.40 -30.06
N PHE A 13 58.76 -32.09 -30.23
CA PHE A 13 59.73 -31.30 -29.47
C PHE A 13 59.37 -31.11 -27.99
N LEU A 14 58.10 -31.28 -27.60
CA LEU A 14 57.70 -31.26 -26.17
C LEU A 14 58.19 -32.51 -25.42
N SER A 15 58.31 -33.64 -26.13
CA SER A 15 58.78 -34.92 -25.58
C SER A 15 60.31 -35.04 -25.45
N GLU A 16 61.07 -34.17 -26.13
CA GLU A 16 62.54 -34.12 -26.06
C GLU A 16 63.01 -33.51 -24.72
N PRO A 17 64.11 -33.98 -24.12
CA PRO A 17 64.56 -33.52 -22.79
C PRO A 17 65.20 -32.12 -22.79
N ASP A 18 65.48 -31.53 -23.95
CA ASP A 18 66.15 -30.24 -24.06
C ASP A 18 65.20 -29.05 -23.76
N PRO A 19 65.47 -28.24 -22.70
CA PRO A 19 64.60 -27.12 -22.35
C PRO A 19 64.53 -26.03 -23.43
N GLU A 20 65.57 -25.83 -24.25
CA GLU A 20 65.55 -24.81 -25.31
C GLU A 20 64.60 -25.19 -26.45
N LEU A 21 64.51 -26.49 -26.77
CA LEU A 21 63.58 -27.03 -27.77
C LEU A 21 62.13 -26.94 -27.28
N LYS A 22 61.88 -27.24 -25.99
CA LYS A 22 60.55 -27.07 -25.38
C LYS A 22 60.08 -25.61 -25.42
N VAL A 23 60.96 -24.67 -25.10
CA VAL A 23 60.68 -23.22 -25.18
C VAL A 23 60.35 -22.79 -26.62
N PHE A 24 61.12 -23.25 -27.60
CA PHE A 24 60.86 -22.96 -29.02
C PHE A 24 59.51 -23.54 -29.49
N ALA A 25 59.20 -24.78 -29.07
CA ALA A 25 57.94 -25.44 -29.37
C ALA A 25 56.76 -24.64 -28.79
N LEU A 26 56.81 -24.28 -27.51
CA LEU A 26 55.74 -23.54 -26.84
C LEU A 26 55.51 -22.14 -27.43
N LYS A 27 56.57 -21.40 -27.79
CA LYS A 27 56.44 -20.09 -28.46
C LYS A 27 55.78 -20.18 -29.84
N THR A 28 56.12 -21.23 -30.59
CA THR A 28 55.53 -21.45 -31.91
C THR A 28 54.07 -21.88 -31.80
N LEU A 29 53.77 -22.74 -30.83
CA LEU A 29 52.40 -23.18 -30.51
C LEU A 29 51.51 -22.01 -30.10
N ASP A 30 51.97 -21.10 -29.23
CA ASP A 30 51.20 -19.92 -28.81
C ASP A 30 50.74 -19.03 -30.00
N SER A 31 51.60 -18.90 -31.02
CA SER A 31 51.30 -18.07 -32.20
C SER A 31 50.31 -18.67 -33.19
N GLN A 32 50.11 -20.00 -33.16
CA GLN A 32 49.31 -20.74 -34.15
C GLN A 32 48.21 -21.61 -33.51
N ILE A 33 47.98 -21.46 -32.20
CA ILE A 33 47.10 -22.33 -31.43
C ILE A 33 45.65 -22.32 -31.97
N ASP A 34 45.17 -21.17 -32.46
CA ASP A 34 43.82 -21.03 -33.00
C ASP A 34 43.58 -21.89 -34.26
N HIS A 35 44.66 -22.28 -34.94
CA HIS A 35 44.60 -23.16 -36.11
C HIS A 35 45.01 -24.60 -35.78
N LEU A 36 45.86 -24.80 -34.76
CA LEU A 36 46.50 -26.08 -34.46
C LEU A 36 45.92 -26.80 -33.22
N TRP A 37 44.97 -26.21 -32.51
CA TRP A 37 44.46 -26.75 -31.23
C TRP A 37 44.02 -28.21 -31.34
N THR A 38 43.34 -28.61 -32.42
CA THR A 38 42.84 -30.00 -32.63
C THR A 38 43.93 -31.07 -32.57
N GLU A 39 45.16 -30.75 -32.98
CA GLU A 39 46.30 -31.68 -32.95
C GLU A 39 47.01 -31.65 -31.58
N VAL A 40 46.91 -30.54 -30.85
CA VAL A 40 47.59 -30.30 -29.56
C VAL A 40 46.78 -30.84 -28.38
N VAL A 41 45.46 -31.03 -28.51
CA VAL A 41 44.57 -31.57 -27.45
C VAL A 41 45.14 -32.84 -26.81
N ASN A 42 45.62 -33.78 -27.62
CA ASN A 42 46.12 -35.06 -27.11
C ASN A 42 47.42 -34.94 -26.30
N SER A 43 48.15 -33.82 -26.45
CA SER A 43 49.41 -33.53 -25.76
C SER A 43 49.27 -32.56 -24.58
N VAL A 44 48.04 -32.14 -24.23
CA VAL A 44 47.80 -31.23 -23.09
C VAL A 44 48.39 -31.75 -21.77
N PRO A 45 48.30 -33.05 -21.41
CA PRO A 45 48.90 -33.55 -20.17
C PRO A 45 50.43 -33.37 -20.11
N GLU A 46 51.10 -33.41 -21.27
CA GLU A 46 52.55 -33.15 -21.35
C GLU A 46 52.86 -31.67 -21.11
N ILE A 47 52.00 -30.76 -21.59
CA ILE A 47 52.12 -29.32 -21.37
C ILE A 47 51.83 -28.97 -19.89
N GLU A 48 50.87 -29.65 -19.26
CA GLU A 48 50.58 -29.52 -17.83
C GLU A 48 51.74 -30.00 -16.97
N ALA A 49 52.37 -31.13 -17.31
CA ALA A 49 53.54 -31.62 -16.61
C ALA A 49 54.72 -30.62 -16.66
N LEU A 50 54.85 -29.86 -17.76
CA LEU A 50 55.84 -28.78 -17.89
C LEU A 50 55.49 -27.55 -17.04
N TYR A 51 54.21 -27.32 -16.77
CA TYR A 51 53.77 -26.26 -15.86
C TYR A 51 53.97 -26.65 -14.39
N GLU A 52 53.74 -27.92 -14.04
CA GLU A 52 53.95 -28.44 -12.68
C GLU A 52 55.43 -28.53 -12.29
N ASP A 53 56.36 -28.59 -13.26
CA ASP A 53 57.79 -28.61 -13.02
C ASP A 53 58.33 -27.22 -12.63
N GLU A 54 58.64 -27.03 -11.35
CA GLU A 54 59.21 -25.79 -10.81
C GLU A 54 60.61 -25.46 -11.37
N SER A 55 61.33 -26.44 -11.93
CA SER A 55 62.67 -26.24 -12.49
C SER A 55 62.67 -25.64 -13.90
N PHE A 56 61.50 -25.56 -14.56
CA PHE A 56 61.39 -25.11 -15.94
C PHE A 56 61.35 -23.57 -16.07
N PRO A 57 62.20 -22.93 -16.91
CA PRO A 57 62.33 -21.47 -16.99
C PRO A 57 61.09 -20.72 -17.49
N GLU A 58 60.35 -21.29 -18.46
CA GLU A 58 59.19 -20.64 -19.09
C GLU A 58 57.86 -21.31 -18.73
N ARG A 59 57.68 -21.71 -17.45
CA ARG A 59 56.46 -22.35 -16.94
C ARG A 59 55.17 -21.57 -17.25
N GLY A 60 55.24 -20.24 -17.25
CA GLY A 60 54.08 -19.40 -17.53
C GLY A 60 53.63 -19.46 -18.99
N LEU A 61 54.54 -19.79 -19.91
CA LEU A 61 54.21 -19.92 -21.33
C LEU A 61 53.57 -21.28 -21.61
N ALA A 62 54.00 -22.34 -20.92
CA ALA A 62 53.30 -23.64 -20.93
C ALA A 62 51.85 -23.49 -20.43
N ALA A 63 51.65 -22.77 -19.32
CA ALA A 63 50.31 -22.51 -18.76
C ALA A 63 49.41 -21.75 -19.75
N LEU A 64 49.93 -20.73 -20.44
CA LEU A 64 49.19 -19.94 -21.43
C LEU A 64 48.78 -20.77 -22.66
N VAL A 65 49.68 -21.65 -23.12
CA VAL A 65 49.36 -22.55 -24.25
C VAL A 65 48.28 -23.55 -23.85
N ALA A 66 48.42 -24.17 -22.67
CA ALA A 66 47.41 -25.09 -22.15
C ALA A 66 46.05 -24.41 -21.97
N SER A 67 46.02 -23.18 -21.42
CA SER A 67 44.78 -22.45 -21.23
C SER A 67 44.06 -22.15 -22.54
N LYS A 68 44.78 -21.76 -23.61
CA LYS A 68 44.17 -21.54 -24.93
C LYS A 68 43.61 -22.83 -25.55
N VAL A 69 44.23 -23.98 -25.29
CA VAL A 69 43.68 -25.28 -25.75
C VAL A 69 42.39 -25.61 -25.00
N TYR A 70 42.37 -25.46 -23.66
CA TYR A 70 41.15 -25.66 -22.87
C TYR A 70 40.02 -24.68 -23.22
N TYR A 71 40.35 -23.45 -23.63
CA TYR A 71 39.38 -22.51 -24.16
C TYR A 71 38.68 -23.05 -25.42
N HIS A 72 39.44 -23.59 -26.37
CA HIS A 72 38.88 -24.20 -27.58
C HIS A 72 38.11 -25.51 -27.29
N LEU A 73 38.45 -26.22 -26.21
CA LEU A 73 37.69 -27.36 -25.70
C LEU A 73 36.41 -26.97 -24.94
N GLN A 74 36.16 -25.66 -24.75
CA GLN A 74 35.06 -25.10 -23.96
C GLN A 74 35.10 -25.44 -22.46
N GLU A 75 36.25 -25.91 -21.98
CA GLU A 75 36.51 -26.14 -20.55
C GLU A 75 37.09 -24.86 -19.92
N TYR A 76 36.23 -23.85 -19.80
CA TYR A 76 36.64 -22.51 -19.36
C TYR A 76 37.21 -22.47 -17.94
N ASN A 77 36.77 -23.37 -17.05
CA ASN A 77 37.23 -23.43 -15.66
C ASN A 77 38.71 -23.82 -15.57
N GLU A 78 39.14 -24.82 -16.34
CA GLU A 78 40.54 -25.25 -16.38
C GLU A 78 41.40 -24.23 -17.12
N SER A 79 40.86 -23.67 -18.22
CA SER A 79 41.48 -22.58 -18.95
C SER A 79 41.79 -21.37 -18.06
N MET A 80 40.83 -20.94 -17.23
CA MET A 80 40.99 -19.83 -16.31
C MET A 80 42.12 -20.08 -15.29
N VAL A 81 42.12 -21.25 -14.63
CA VAL A 81 43.13 -21.59 -13.63
C VAL A 81 44.55 -21.56 -14.22
N LEU A 82 44.72 -22.11 -15.43
CA LEU A 82 46.00 -22.11 -16.12
C LEU A 82 46.38 -20.72 -16.63
N ALA A 83 45.41 -19.91 -17.07
CA ALA A 83 45.64 -18.52 -17.47
C ALA A 83 46.12 -17.66 -16.29
N LEU A 84 45.54 -17.86 -15.10
CA LEU A 84 45.99 -17.22 -13.86
C LEU A 84 47.41 -17.68 -13.49
N GLY A 85 47.71 -18.97 -13.69
CA GLY A 85 49.05 -19.56 -13.54
C GLY A 85 50.12 -18.97 -14.46
N ALA A 86 49.72 -18.43 -15.63
CA ALA A 86 50.62 -17.73 -16.56
C ALA A 86 51.06 -16.34 -16.07
N GLY A 87 50.35 -15.75 -15.10
CA GLY A 87 50.71 -14.50 -14.43
C GLY A 87 50.93 -13.32 -15.38
N LYS A 88 52.19 -12.88 -15.54
CA LYS A 88 52.55 -11.68 -16.33
C LYS A 88 52.38 -11.85 -17.85
N LEU A 89 52.33 -13.09 -18.34
CA LEU A 89 52.16 -13.38 -19.77
C LEU A 89 50.70 -13.21 -20.21
N PHE A 90 49.75 -13.30 -19.28
CA PHE A 90 48.36 -12.97 -19.52
C PHE A 90 48.17 -11.45 -19.49
N LYS A 91 47.96 -10.84 -20.67
CA LYS A 91 47.79 -9.38 -20.82
C LYS A 91 46.32 -9.02 -20.97
N LEU A 92 45.82 -8.24 -20.03
CA LEU A 92 44.41 -7.79 -19.98
C LEU A 92 44.06 -6.75 -21.06
N GLU A 93 45.06 -6.10 -21.67
CA GLU A 93 44.86 -5.01 -22.65
C GLU A 93 44.71 -5.50 -24.10
N ASN A 94 44.93 -6.80 -24.35
CA ASN A 94 44.68 -7.39 -25.66
C ASN A 94 43.17 -7.67 -25.77
N GLY A 95 42.45 -6.91 -26.60
CA GLY A 95 41.01 -7.11 -26.84
C GLY A 95 40.68 -8.30 -27.75
N GLY A 96 41.23 -9.47 -27.44
CA GLY A 96 40.91 -10.73 -28.13
C GLY A 96 39.73 -11.46 -27.48
N GLU A 97 39.05 -12.32 -28.25
CA GLU A 97 37.89 -13.11 -27.78
C GLU A 97 38.25 -14.05 -26.61
N TYR A 98 39.48 -14.57 -26.61
CA TYR A 98 40.02 -15.40 -25.54
C TYR A 98 40.15 -14.60 -24.23
N GLU A 99 40.82 -13.44 -24.26
CA GLU A 99 41.03 -12.61 -23.09
C GLU A 99 39.71 -12.12 -22.50
N GLU A 100 38.76 -11.65 -23.32
CA GLU A 100 37.45 -11.20 -22.85
C GLU A 100 36.66 -12.31 -22.15
N THR A 101 36.67 -13.53 -22.71
CA THR A 101 35.95 -14.68 -22.13
C THR A 101 36.56 -15.10 -20.80
N ILE A 102 37.89 -15.16 -20.72
CA ILE A 102 38.60 -15.55 -19.49
C ILE A 102 38.47 -14.47 -18.41
N ILE A 103 38.51 -13.19 -18.78
CA ILE A 103 38.24 -12.08 -17.83
C ILE A 103 36.81 -12.18 -17.28
N ALA A 104 35.81 -12.44 -18.14
CA ALA A 104 34.44 -12.63 -17.68
C ALA A 104 34.35 -13.77 -16.66
N LYS A 105 34.97 -14.92 -16.94
CA LYS A 105 35.02 -16.04 -16.00
C LYS A 105 35.81 -15.74 -14.72
N CYS A 106 36.91 -14.98 -14.78
CA CYS A 106 37.61 -14.52 -13.59
C CYS A 106 36.70 -13.64 -12.70
N VAL A 107 35.90 -12.75 -13.29
CA VAL A 107 34.97 -11.90 -12.53
C VAL A 107 33.86 -12.75 -11.90
N ASP A 108 33.23 -13.65 -12.66
CA ASP A 108 32.16 -14.54 -12.15
C ASP A 108 32.65 -15.43 -11.00
N THR A 109 33.84 -16.00 -11.13
CA THR A 109 34.44 -16.86 -10.09
C THR A 109 34.86 -16.07 -8.86
N PHE A 110 35.32 -14.84 -9.01
CA PHE A 110 35.58 -13.97 -7.87
C PHE A 110 34.30 -13.57 -7.14
N VAL A 111 33.24 -13.24 -7.87
CA VAL A 111 31.93 -12.91 -7.31
C VAL A 111 31.41 -14.08 -6.48
N SER A 112 31.42 -15.29 -7.04
CA SER A 112 30.95 -16.50 -6.36
C SER A 112 31.82 -16.89 -5.16
N LEU A 113 33.14 -16.80 -5.25
CA LEU A 113 34.05 -17.05 -4.12
C LEU A 113 33.86 -16.04 -2.98
N SER A 114 33.77 -14.77 -3.32
CA SER A 114 33.61 -13.69 -2.33
C SER A 114 32.23 -13.77 -1.65
N ALA A 115 31.18 -14.09 -2.42
CA ALA A 115 29.85 -14.32 -1.89
C ALA A 115 29.77 -15.55 -0.97
N ALA A 116 30.52 -16.63 -1.27
CA ALA A 116 30.54 -17.86 -0.48
C ALA A 116 31.38 -17.74 0.82
N GLN A 117 32.42 -16.91 0.83
CA GLN A 117 33.25 -16.67 2.03
C GLN A 117 32.51 -15.89 3.13
N ARG A 118 31.41 -15.22 2.78
CA ARG A 118 30.50 -14.60 3.74
C ARG A 118 29.39 -15.59 4.11
N PRO A 119 29.48 -16.30 5.25
CA PRO A 119 28.30 -16.93 5.81
C PRO A 119 27.28 -15.81 6.07
N THR A 120 26.01 -16.09 5.77
CA THR A 120 24.89 -15.25 6.18
C THR A 120 24.92 -15.11 7.70
N THR A 121 25.60 -14.10 8.22
CA THR A 121 25.49 -13.66 9.61
C THR A 121 24.16 -12.94 9.77
N GLY A 122 23.08 -13.71 9.63
CA GLY A 122 21.78 -13.38 10.21
C GLY A 122 21.78 -13.86 11.66
N ASP A 123 21.07 -13.12 12.51
CA ASP A 123 20.73 -13.55 13.88
C ASP A 123 20.48 -15.05 13.93
N GLN A 124 21.03 -15.73 14.94
CA GLN A 124 20.78 -17.16 15.15
C GLN A 124 19.28 -17.44 14.95
N PRO A 125 18.88 -18.37 14.06
CA PRO A 125 17.48 -18.73 13.92
C PRO A 125 17.00 -19.24 15.28
N ALA A 126 16.18 -18.43 15.94
CA ALA A 126 15.68 -18.72 17.26
C ALA A 126 14.61 -19.81 17.13
N ASN A 127 14.96 -21.04 17.49
CA ASN A 127 14.12 -22.23 17.42
C ASN A 127 12.71 -22.02 18.01
N LEU A 128 11.72 -21.75 17.16
CA LEU A 128 10.29 -21.91 17.39
C LEU A 128 9.83 -23.38 17.28
N ASN A 129 10.77 -24.29 17.04
CA ASN A 129 10.53 -25.74 16.93
C ASN A 129 9.74 -26.37 18.09
N THR A 130 9.67 -25.73 19.27
CA THR A 130 8.87 -26.21 20.41
C THR A 130 7.43 -25.69 20.44
N ALA A 131 7.10 -24.66 19.66
CA ALA A 131 5.77 -24.04 19.63
C ALA A 131 4.80 -24.74 18.66
N PHE A 132 5.33 -25.42 17.63
CA PHE A 132 4.54 -26.22 16.71
C PHE A 132 4.51 -27.68 17.16
N PRO A 133 3.36 -28.38 17.10
CA PRO A 133 3.32 -29.82 17.30
C PRO A 133 4.20 -30.46 16.22
N ALA A 134 5.27 -31.14 16.65
CA ALA A 134 6.22 -31.77 15.73
C ALA A 134 5.48 -32.63 14.70
N SER A 135 5.50 -32.19 13.44
CA SER A 135 5.15 -33.02 12.30
C SER A 135 6.18 -34.13 12.23
N GLY A 136 5.84 -35.26 12.85
CA GLY A 136 6.72 -36.41 12.99
C GLY A 136 7.04 -37.02 11.63
N ASP A 137 8.18 -36.63 11.06
CA ASP A 137 8.90 -37.42 10.07
C ASP A 137 10.35 -37.56 10.53
N GLY A 138 10.71 -38.74 11.06
CA GLY A 138 12.09 -39.05 11.42
C GLY A 138 12.34 -40.00 12.60
N ALA A 139 11.50 -41.00 12.87
CA ALA A 139 11.93 -42.13 13.72
C ALA A 139 11.15 -43.41 13.43
N THR A 140 11.86 -44.38 12.87
CA THR A 140 11.45 -45.78 12.75
C THR A 140 11.02 -46.37 14.10
N SER A 141 9.75 -46.79 14.24
CA SER A 141 9.38 -47.81 15.23
C SER A 141 8.21 -48.66 14.73
N THR A 142 8.58 -49.81 14.16
CA THR A 142 7.70 -50.95 13.94
C THR A 142 7.29 -51.56 15.29
N SER A 143 6.21 -51.07 15.92
CA SER A 143 5.43 -51.84 16.91
C SER A 143 4.35 -51.01 17.60
N ALA A 144 3.21 -50.80 16.95
CA ALA A 144 1.94 -50.48 17.63
C ALA A 144 0.76 -50.75 16.69
N SER A 145 0.55 -52.02 16.35
CA SER A 145 -0.59 -52.47 15.56
C SER A 145 -1.22 -53.70 16.19
N LEU A 146 -1.68 -53.60 17.44
CA LEU A 146 -2.55 -54.61 18.02
C LEU A 146 -3.57 -53.96 18.98
N THR A 147 -4.84 -54.31 18.77
CA THR A 147 -6.07 -54.00 19.53
C THR A 147 -6.71 -52.65 19.17
N SER A 148 -7.95 -52.56 18.66
CA SER A 148 -9.15 -53.39 18.83
C SER A 148 -10.09 -53.35 17.60
N PRO A 149 -11.08 -54.26 17.49
CA PRO A 149 -11.85 -54.54 16.27
C PRO A 149 -13.22 -53.82 16.20
N ILE A 150 -13.94 -53.97 15.08
CA ILE A 150 -15.33 -53.53 14.74
C ILE A 150 -15.31 -52.22 13.92
N THR A 151 -15.29 -52.20 12.57
CA THR A 151 -16.32 -52.62 11.59
C THR A 151 -15.69 -52.71 10.17
N PRO A 152 -16.20 -53.54 9.23
CA PRO A 152 -15.59 -53.68 7.90
C PRO A 152 -16.53 -53.22 6.78
N PHE A 153 -16.48 -51.96 6.32
CA PHE A 153 -16.95 -51.60 4.97
C PHE A 153 -16.53 -50.17 4.58
N SER A 154 -15.54 -50.08 3.70
CA SER A 154 -15.28 -49.00 2.72
C SER A 154 -13.77 -48.84 2.52
N LYS A 155 -13.22 -49.60 1.56
CA LYS A 155 -11.91 -49.32 0.99
C LYS A 155 -12.11 -48.33 -0.16
N SER A 156 -12.01 -47.03 0.12
CA SER A 156 -11.58 -46.05 -0.88
C SER A 156 -10.09 -45.81 -0.66
N ALA A 157 -9.27 -46.59 -1.36
CA ALA A 157 -7.84 -46.34 -1.44
C ALA A 157 -7.63 -44.97 -2.10
N LEU A 158 -7.11 -44.01 -1.33
CA LEU A 158 -6.56 -42.78 -1.87
C LEU A 158 -5.43 -43.15 -2.86
N PRO A 159 -5.41 -42.58 -4.09
CA PRO A 159 -4.37 -42.89 -5.04
C PRO A 159 -3.02 -42.36 -4.54
N SER A 160 -1.97 -43.13 -4.80
CA SER A 160 -0.59 -42.82 -4.47
C SER A 160 -0.18 -41.46 -5.03
N LYS A 161 0.42 -40.65 -4.14
CA LYS A 161 1.13 -39.40 -4.37
C LYS A 161 1.67 -39.27 -5.81
N SER A 162 1.28 -38.16 -6.44
CA SER A 162 1.76 -37.70 -7.74
C SER A 162 3.29 -37.78 -7.83
N LEU A 163 3.79 -38.24 -8.98
CA LEU A 163 5.21 -38.42 -9.30
C LEU A 163 6.06 -37.12 -9.22
N LEU A 164 5.45 -35.98 -8.91
CA LEU A 164 6.11 -34.68 -8.70
C LEU A 164 6.56 -34.41 -7.25
N SER A 165 6.16 -35.22 -6.26
CA SER A 165 6.62 -35.05 -4.86
C SER A 165 7.80 -35.96 -4.52
N ARG A 166 8.87 -35.91 -5.32
CA ARG A 166 10.17 -36.46 -4.90
C ARG A 166 10.89 -35.40 -4.07
N ALA A 167 11.30 -35.78 -2.87
CA ALA A 167 12.31 -35.04 -2.13
C ALA A 167 13.54 -34.85 -3.03
N GLU A 168 14.04 -33.62 -3.11
CA GLU A 168 15.22 -33.24 -3.88
C GLU A 168 16.41 -34.10 -3.44
N VAL A 169 16.82 -35.00 -4.32
CA VAL A 169 18.16 -35.60 -4.32
C VAL A 169 18.88 -34.91 -5.47
N PRO A 170 20.05 -34.27 -5.25
CA PRO A 170 20.74 -33.54 -6.30
C PRO A 170 21.27 -34.55 -7.32
N GLY A 171 20.72 -34.55 -8.53
CA GLY A 171 21.07 -35.48 -9.59
C GLY A 171 20.70 -34.92 -10.97
N VAL A 172 21.72 -34.43 -11.65
CA VAL A 172 21.96 -34.36 -13.11
C VAL A 172 20.73 -34.54 -14.02
N ASP A 173 20.28 -33.45 -14.65
CA ASP A 173 19.61 -33.53 -15.96
C ASP A 173 20.02 -32.32 -16.82
N ALA A 174 20.76 -32.63 -17.89
CA ALA A 174 21.25 -31.70 -18.89
C ALA A 174 20.25 -31.57 -20.03
N ALA A 175 19.44 -30.49 -20.07
CA ALA A 175 18.85 -29.92 -21.30
C ALA A 175 17.90 -28.74 -21.01
N HIS A 176 18.40 -27.55 -20.67
CA HIS A 176 17.86 -26.26 -21.13
C HIS A 176 18.76 -25.09 -20.66
N PRO A 177 19.18 -24.16 -21.54
CA PRO A 177 20.03 -23.04 -21.17
C PRO A 177 19.19 -21.84 -20.73
N GLY A 178 19.24 -21.46 -19.44
CA GLY A 178 18.74 -20.15 -19.01
C GLY A 178 18.05 -20.03 -17.64
N GLY A 179 18.46 -20.75 -16.61
CA GLY A 179 17.98 -20.54 -15.23
C GLY A 179 19.11 -20.74 -14.21
N ASP A 180 19.16 -19.90 -13.17
CA ASP A 180 20.17 -19.88 -12.09
C ASP A 180 20.60 -21.28 -11.60
N ASP A 181 21.78 -21.72 -12.03
CA ASP A 181 22.39 -23.00 -11.68
C ASP A 181 23.28 -22.88 -10.43
N THR A 182 22.67 -23.04 -9.26
CA THR A 182 23.40 -23.17 -7.98
C THR A 182 24.30 -24.42 -7.90
N SER A 183 24.07 -25.42 -8.76
CA SER A 183 24.88 -26.64 -8.86
C SER A 183 26.22 -26.42 -9.57
N VAL A 184 26.26 -25.57 -10.61
CA VAL A 184 27.48 -25.25 -11.36
C VAL A 184 28.41 -24.33 -10.56
N GLN A 185 27.85 -23.40 -9.79
CA GLN A 185 28.60 -22.48 -8.91
C GLN A 185 29.40 -23.21 -7.81
N HIS A 186 28.92 -24.37 -7.35
CA HIS A 186 29.64 -25.17 -6.35
C HIS A 186 30.89 -25.86 -6.92
N GLU A 187 30.92 -26.21 -8.21
CA GLU A 187 32.09 -26.82 -8.86
C GLU A 187 33.18 -25.79 -9.18
N GLU A 188 32.80 -24.59 -9.64
CA GLU A 188 33.73 -23.47 -9.94
C GLU A 188 34.53 -23.04 -8.69
N ASN A 189 33.84 -22.88 -7.56
CA ASN A 189 34.46 -22.54 -6.27
C ASN A 189 35.44 -23.60 -5.78
N SER A 190 35.19 -24.87 -6.10
CA SER A 190 36.01 -26.00 -5.64
C SER A 190 37.40 -26.02 -6.29
N LEU A 191 37.51 -25.69 -7.58
CA LEU A 191 38.76 -25.78 -8.34
C LEU A 191 39.79 -24.70 -7.95
N VAL A 192 39.34 -23.45 -7.78
CA VAL A 192 40.21 -22.34 -7.38
C VAL A 192 40.73 -22.52 -5.95
N LEU A 193 39.88 -22.98 -5.02
CA LEU A 193 40.30 -23.32 -3.65
C LEU A 193 41.27 -24.51 -3.64
N LYS A 194 40.99 -25.56 -4.44
CA LYS A 194 41.83 -26.78 -4.49
C LYS A 194 43.25 -26.50 -4.99
N ARG A 195 43.42 -25.58 -5.95
CA ARG A 195 44.72 -25.27 -6.57
C ARG A 195 45.41 -24.02 -6.00
N GLY A 196 44.82 -23.33 -5.02
CA GLY A 196 45.47 -22.22 -4.31
C GLY A 196 45.70 -20.95 -5.15
N VAL A 197 44.91 -20.73 -6.20
CA VAL A 197 45.12 -19.66 -7.20
C VAL A 197 44.43 -18.33 -6.81
N GLN A 198 43.81 -18.27 -5.63
CA GLN A 198 43.02 -17.12 -5.17
C GLN A 198 43.78 -15.78 -5.18
N GLY A 199 45.06 -15.78 -4.80
CA GLY A 199 45.87 -14.54 -4.81
C GLY A 199 46.10 -13.99 -6.23
N GLN A 200 46.30 -14.87 -7.22
CA GLN A 200 46.50 -14.48 -8.61
C GLN A 200 45.20 -13.95 -9.24
N LEU A 201 44.07 -14.53 -8.85
CA LEU A 201 42.74 -14.03 -9.23
C LEU A 201 42.53 -12.61 -8.69
N GLN A 202 42.85 -12.38 -7.41
CA GLN A 202 42.73 -11.07 -6.78
C GLN A 202 43.63 -10.02 -7.45
N ASP A 203 44.89 -10.35 -7.78
CA ASP A 203 45.81 -9.45 -8.50
C ASP A 203 45.26 -9.04 -9.88
N VAL A 204 44.65 -9.96 -10.61
CA VAL A 204 44.04 -9.68 -11.93
C VAL A 204 42.86 -8.72 -11.79
N ILE A 205 42.05 -8.89 -10.75
CA ILE A 205 40.88 -8.07 -10.50
C ILE A 205 41.27 -6.68 -10.01
N GLU A 206 42.27 -6.56 -9.14
CA GLU A 206 42.82 -5.26 -8.73
C GLU A 206 43.34 -4.46 -9.93
N ARG A 207 44.04 -5.12 -10.88
CA ARG A 207 44.45 -4.46 -12.14
C ARG A 207 43.27 -4.04 -13.00
N LEU A 208 42.20 -4.84 -13.04
CA LEU A 208 40.98 -4.52 -13.76
C LEU A 208 40.29 -3.30 -13.13
N PHE A 209 40.21 -3.25 -11.80
CA PHE A 209 39.68 -2.09 -11.08
C PHE A 209 40.54 -0.83 -11.31
N GLU A 210 41.86 -0.92 -11.28
CA GLU A 210 42.75 0.19 -11.63
C GLU A 210 42.50 0.70 -13.06
N ALA A 211 42.30 -0.19 -14.03
CA ALA A 211 41.97 0.18 -15.40
C ALA A 211 40.61 0.91 -15.47
N CYS A 212 39.60 0.43 -14.73
CA CYS A 212 38.30 1.09 -14.63
C CYS A 212 38.39 2.47 -13.96
N PHE A 213 39.18 2.61 -12.90
CA PHE A 213 39.41 3.89 -12.22
C PHE A 213 40.10 4.91 -13.15
N ARG A 214 41.11 4.49 -13.92
CA ARG A 214 41.73 5.36 -14.94
C ARG A 214 40.75 5.84 -16.01
N GLN A 215 39.75 5.02 -16.35
CA GLN A 215 38.70 5.34 -17.32
C GLN A 215 37.51 6.10 -16.70
N LYS A 216 37.55 6.44 -15.41
CA LYS A 216 36.45 7.05 -14.65
C LYS A 216 35.14 6.24 -14.68
N ARG A 217 35.25 4.92 -14.80
CA ARG A 217 34.15 3.96 -14.90
C ARG A 217 33.80 3.37 -13.52
N TYR A 218 33.40 4.25 -12.59
CA TYR A 218 33.13 3.89 -11.19
C TYR A 218 31.88 3.02 -11.01
N ARG A 219 30.83 3.24 -11.82
CA ARG A 219 29.56 2.50 -11.73
C ARG A 219 29.74 0.99 -11.96
N GLN A 220 30.64 0.59 -12.87
CA GLN A 220 30.92 -0.83 -13.12
C GLN A 220 31.60 -1.49 -11.91
N VAL A 221 32.59 -0.83 -11.30
CA VAL A 221 33.32 -1.37 -10.14
C VAL A 221 32.38 -1.52 -8.95
N ILE A 222 31.47 -0.56 -8.74
CA ILE A 222 30.43 -0.64 -7.70
C ILE A 222 29.50 -1.82 -7.96
N GLY A 223 29.08 -2.05 -9.21
CA GLY A 223 28.27 -3.21 -9.58
C GLY A 223 28.94 -4.53 -9.20
N ILE A 224 30.20 -4.70 -9.60
CA ILE A 224 30.99 -5.90 -9.28
C ILE A 224 31.18 -6.04 -7.76
N ALA A 225 31.44 -4.93 -7.04
CA ALA A 225 31.62 -4.96 -5.59
C ALA A 225 30.36 -5.41 -4.84
N ILE A 226 29.18 -4.99 -5.32
CA ILE A 226 27.89 -5.36 -4.74
C ILE A 226 27.57 -6.85 -5.03
N GLU A 227 27.83 -7.32 -6.24
CA GLU A 227 27.68 -8.74 -6.60
C GLU A 227 28.64 -9.64 -5.80
N ALA A 228 29.91 -9.24 -5.69
CA ALA A 228 30.93 -9.94 -4.90
C ALA A 228 30.73 -9.82 -3.39
N LYS A 229 29.72 -9.06 -2.93
CA LYS A 229 29.45 -8.76 -1.52
C LYS A 229 30.69 -8.24 -0.76
N SER A 230 31.52 -7.42 -1.41
CA SER A 230 32.75 -6.88 -0.81
C SER A 230 32.59 -5.41 -0.43
N LEU A 231 32.56 -5.11 0.88
CA LEU A 231 32.45 -3.75 1.39
C LEU A 231 33.73 -2.95 1.20
N ASP A 232 34.89 -3.61 1.25
CA ASP A 232 36.19 -2.96 1.15
C ASP A 232 36.40 -2.35 -0.25
N VAL A 233 36.02 -3.10 -1.29
CA VAL A 233 36.07 -2.63 -2.68
C VAL A 233 35.09 -1.48 -2.89
N LEU A 234 33.89 -1.57 -2.31
CA LEU A 234 32.90 -0.49 -2.37
C LEU A 234 33.41 0.79 -1.70
N ARG A 235 34.00 0.68 -0.50
CA ARG A 235 34.62 1.81 0.22
C ARG A 235 35.75 2.43 -0.59
N MET A 236 36.63 1.60 -1.14
CA MET A 236 37.76 2.05 -1.96
C MET A 236 37.27 2.81 -3.19
N ALA A 237 36.26 2.31 -3.91
CA ALA A 237 35.72 2.96 -5.10
C ALA A 237 35.14 4.35 -4.80
N ILE A 238 34.40 4.50 -3.69
CA ILE A 238 33.80 5.78 -3.29
C ILE A 238 34.87 6.78 -2.84
N LEU A 239 35.82 6.36 -2.00
CA LEU A 239 36.92 7.23 -1.56
C LEU A 239 37.77 7.70 -2.74
N ARG A 240 38.04 6.80 -3.71
CA ARG A 240 38.81 7.16 -4.90
C ARG A 240 38.09 8.14 -5.80
N ALA A 241 36.79 7.95 -6.01
CA ALA A 241 35.95 8.91 -6.73
C ALA A 241 36.02 10.31 -6.06
N SER A 242 35.91 10.36 -4.72
CA SER A 242 36.01 11.62 -3.97
C SER A 242 37.38 12.30 -4.09
N SER A 243 38.47 11.52 -4.20
CA SER A 243 39.82 12.07 -4.31
C SER A 243 40.13 12.58 -5.71
N ASP A 244 39.62 11.90 -6.74
CA ASP A 244 39.80 12.32 -8.13
C ASP A 244 38.98 13.58 -8.42
N GLU A 245 37.82 13.76 -7.78
CA GLU A 245 37.03 14.99 -7.81
C GLU A 245 37.72 16.17 -7.13
N LYS A 246 38.41 15.96 -6.00
CA LYS A 246 39.19 17.02 -5.34
C LYS A 246 40.34 17.55 -6.20
N GLN A 247 40.79 16.81 -7.22
CA GLN A 247 41.84 17.22 -8.13
C GLN A 247 41.33 18.01 -9.35
N GLU A 248 40.05 17.91 -9.70
CA GLU A 248 39.42 18.65 -10.78
C GLU A 248 38.48 19.71 -10.17
N GLU A 249 38.86 20.99 -10.17
CA GLU A 249 38.02 22.12 -9.70
C GLU A 249 36.75 22.31 -10.59
N GLY A 250 35.81 21.36 -10.56
CA GLY A 250 34.55 21.39 -11.30
C GLY A 250 33.44 20.65 -10.55
N ASP A 251 32.28 21.31 -10.43
CA ASP A 251 30.98 20.88 -9.86
C ASP A 251 30.97 19.59 -9.03
N SER A 252 30.74 19.72 -7.72
CA SER A 252 30.68 18.68 -6.67
C SER A 252 29.57 17.63 -6.81
N ARG A 253 29.03 17.41 -8.00
CA ARG A 253 27.81 16.59 -8.23
C ARG A 253 28.10 15.12 -8.54
N GLY A 254 29.31 14.76 -8.97
CA GLY A 254 29.63 13.40 -9.40
C GLY A 254 29.56 12.36 -8.26
N SER A 255 30.14 12.68 -7.10
CA SER A 255 30.11 11.81 -5.92
C SER A 255 28.73 11.74 -5.30
N GLU A 256 27.96 12.84 -5.31
CA GLU A 256 26.56 12.85 -4.90
C GLU A 256 25.70 11.93 -5.79
N GLU A 257 25.85 12.01 -7.11
CA GLU A 257 25.16 11.12 -8.06
C GLU A 257 25.59 9.65 -7.91
N LEU A 258 26.86 9.39 -7.58
CA LEU A 258 27.35 8.03 -7.30
C LEU A 258 26.77 7.48 -5.99
N MET A 259 26.66 8.30 -4.94
CA MET A 259 26.04 7.88 -3.68
C MET A 259 24.53 7.63 -3.85
N GLU A 260 23.82 8.48 -4.60
CA GLU A 260 22.41 8.25 -4.95
C GLU A 260 22.25 6.94 -5.73
N TYR A 261 23.13 6.66 -6.70
CA TYR A 261 23.14 5.41 -7.45
C TYR A 261 23.37 4.18 -6.54
N VAL A 262 24.32 4.24 -5.60
CA VAL A 262 24.56 3.15 -4.64
C VAL A 262 23.35 2.95 -3.75
N LEU A 263 22.72 4.03 -3.26
CA LEU A 263 21.49 3.95 -2.47
C LEU A 263 20.34 3.33 -3.26
N ASP A 264 20.14 3.71 -4.52
CA ASP A 264 19.11 3.13 -5.38
C ASP A 264 19.35 1.63 -5.63
N ILE A 265 20.60 1.21 -5.86
CA ILE A 265 20.94 -0.21 -5.99
C ILE A 265 20.70 -0.96 -4.68
N CYS A 266 21.13 -0.39 -3.57
CA CYS A 266 20.96 -0.95 -2.23
C CYS A 266 19.47 -1.18 -1.90
N MET A 267 18.60 -0.27 -2.35
CA MET A 267 17.16 -0.36 -2.10
C MET A 267 16.39 -1.20 -3.13
N GLY A 268 16.88 -1.30 -4.37
CA GLY A 268 16.18 -1.97 -5.47
C GLY A 268 16.65 -3.39 -5.81
N ILE A 269 17.97 -3.65 -5.74
CA ILE A 269 18.59 -4.90 -6.23
C ILE A 269 18.99 -5.82 -5.08
N VAL A 270 19.53 -5.29 -3.99
CA VAL A 270 20.03 -6.09 -2.87
C VAL A 270 18.85 -6.71 -2.11
N GLN A 271 18.71 -8.04 -2.21
CA GLN A 271 17.63 -8.78 -1.57
C GLN A 271 17.94 -9.12 -0.10
N GLU A 272 19.21 -9.40 0.22
CA GLU A 272 19.64 -9.78 1.57
C GLU A 272 19.66 -8.58 2.51
N ARG A 273 18.85 -8.65 3.58
CA ARG A 273 18.76 -7.57 4.58
C ARG A 273 20.08 -7.30 5.28
N ALA A 274 20.80 -8.35 5.70
CA ALA A 274 22.04 -8.20 6.46
C ALA A 274 23.08 -7.41 5.65
N PHE A 275 23.31 -7.81 4.41
CA PHE A 275 24.24 -7.12 3.52
C PHE A 275 23.78 -5.69 3.18
N ARG A 276 22.48 -5.48 2.96
CA ARG A 276 21.90 -4.14 2.76
C ARG A 276 22.16 -3.22 3.96
N SER A 277 21.96 -3.72 5.17
CA SER A 277 22.24 -2.97 6.41
C SER A 277 23.73 -2.64 6.55
N GLU A 278 24.63 -3.53 6.16
CA GLU A 278 26.07 -3.23 6.18
C GLU A 278 26.47 -2.16 5.16
N ILE A 279 25.94 -2.22 3.93
CA ILE A 279 26.17 -1.19 2.91
C ILE A 279 25.68 0.17 3.43
N LEU A 280 24.48 0.23 4.03
CA LEU A 280 23.93 1.47 4.56
C LEU A 280 24.78 2.05 5.71
N LYS A 281 25.35 1.19 6.58
CA LYS A 281 26.30 1.63 7.62
C LYS A 281 27.56 2.22 7.01
N LEU A 282 28.11 1.56 5.99
CA LEU A 282 29.29 2.07 5.27
C LEU A 282 29.01 3.44 4.62
N ILE A 283 27.84 3.59 3.97
CA ILE A 283 27.44 4.87 3.38
C ILE A 283 27.29 5.95 4.45
N LEU A 284 26.72 5.63 5.59
CA LEU A 284 26.56 6.56 6.71
C LEU A 284 27.91 7.01 7.27
N GLU A 285 28.88 6.10 7.42
CA GLU A 285 30.25 6.45 7.81
C GLU A 285 30.89 7.41 6.80
N LEU A 286 30.78 7.10 5.50
CA LEU A 286 31.34 7.92 4.43
C LEU A 286 30.68 9.31 4.33
N LEU A 287 29.36 9.39 4.54
CA LEU A 287 28.63 10.67 4.51
C LEU A 287 29.03 11.58 5.69
N ASN A 288 29.36 11.02 6.85
CA ASN A 288 29.82 11.79 8.01
C ASN A 288 31.27 12.30 7.85
N GLU A 289 32.08 11.69 7.00
CA GLU A 289 33.45 12.14 6.70
C GLU A 289 33.47 13.39 5.78
N ILE A 290 32.36 13.73 5.12
CA ILE A 290 32.27 14.84 4.14
C ILE A 290 32.06 16.19 4.87
N PRO A 291 32.78 17.28 4.49
CA PRO A 291 32.66 18.61 5.14
C PRO A 291 31.28 19.29 5.01
N ALA A 292 30.53 18.98 3.95
CA ALA A 292 29.15 19.42 3.73
C ALA A 292 28.26 18.17 3.57
N PRO A 293 27.83 17.54 4.68
CA PRO A 293 27.03 16.32 4.62
C PRO A 293 25.64 16.62 4.05
N ASP A 294 25.18 15.80 3.11
CA ASP A 294 23.77 15.79 2.71
C ASP A 294 22.94 15.12 3.81
N PHE A 295 22.39 15.93 4.70
CA PHE A 295 21.57 15.47 5.81
C PHE A 295 20.32 14.70 5.35
N PHE A 296 19.83 14.88 4.12
CA PHE A 296 18.66 14.15 3.62
C PHE A 296 19.00 12.69 3.28
N SER A 297 20.13 12.45 2.61
CA SER A 297 20.60 11.09 2.33
C SER A 297 21.01 10.37 3.61
N ILE A 298 21.62 11.08 4.57
CA ILE A 298 21.91 10.52 5.91
C ILE A 298 20.60 10.15 6.62
N ALA A 299 19.61 11.04 6.66
CA ALA A 299 18.32 10.77 7.31
C ALA A 299 17.64 9.54 6.70
N LYS A 300 17.66 9.38 5.37
CA LYS A 300 17.15 8.15 4.71
C LYS A 300 17.87 6.90 5.20
N CYS A 301 19.21 6.91 5.25
CA CYS A 301 20.01 5.78 5.72
C CYS A 301 19.71 5.44 7.18
N VAL A 302 19.63 6.45 8.05
CA VAL A 302 19.33 6.28 9.48
C VAL A 302 17.97 5.62 9.70
N VAL A 303 16.95 6.03 8.95
CA VAL A 303 15.61 5.42 9.02
C VAL A 303 15.65 3.95 8.61
N TYR A 304 16.38 3.60 7.55
CA TYR A 304 16.50 2.21 7.11
C TYR A 304 17.31 1.32 8.07
N LEU A 305 18.30 1.90 8.76
CA LEU A 305 19.08 1.22 9.79
C LEU A 305 18.36 1.13 11.13
N ASN A 306 17.29 1.93 11.32
CA ASN A 306 16.54 2.05 12.57
C ASN A 306 17.41 2.50 13.76
N GLU A 307 18.43 3.33 13.51
CA GLU A 307 19.38 3.84 14.52
C GLU A 307 18.92 5.20 15.10
N HIS A 308 18.09 5.17 16.14
CA HIS A 308 17.45 6.39 16.70
C HIS A 308 18.45 7.41 17.25
N SER A 309 19.54 6.97 17.87
CA SER A 309 20.53 7.87 18.48
C SER A 309 21.30 8.72 17.46
N MET A 310 21.46 8.23 16.22
CA MET A 310 22.08 9.02 15.15
C MET A 310 21.13 10.10 14.62
N ALA A 311 19.83 9.82 14.53
CA ALA A 311 18.83 10.82 14.15
C ALA A 311 18.74 11.96 15.16
N SER A 312 18.74 11.64 16.47
CA SER A 312 18.72 12.65 17.52
C SER A 312 20.01 13.50 17.51
N ALA A 313 21.17 12.88 17.28
CA ALA A 313 22.45 13.59 17.14
C ALA A 313 22.46 14.58 15.95
N ILE A 314 21.91 14.20 14.80
CA ILE A 314 21.82 15.07 13.62
C ILE A 314 20.91 16.27 13.90
N LEU A 315 19.74 16.04 14.50
CA LEU A 315 18.81 17.12 14.86
C LEU A 315 19.46 18.09 15.87
N ARG A 316 20.20 17.57 16.87
CA ARG A 316 20.98 18.37 17.82
C ARG A 316 22.01 19.24 17.10
N GLN A 317 22.84 18.64 16.23
CA GLN A 317 23.88 19.36 15.49
C GLN A 317 23.31 20.47 14.59
N LEU A 318 22.15 20.26 13.99
CA LEU A 318 21.49 21.26 13.13
C LEU A 318 20.90 22.43 13.93
N VAL A 319 20.36 22.15 15.12
CA VAL A 319 19.83 23.19 16.02
C VAL A 319 20.97 23.99 16.66
N GLU A 320 22.06 23.35 17.06
CA GLU A 320 23.24 24.01 17.64
C GLU A 320 23.94 24.98 16.67
N LYS A 321 23.87 24.72 15.36
CA LYS A 321 24.43 25.62 14.34
C LYS A 321 23.69 26.96 14.24
N GLY A 322 22.45 27.07 14.70
CA GLY A 322 21.71 28.34 14.83
C GLY A 322 21.35 29.09 13.54
N ASP A 323 21.77 28.62 12.36
CA ASP A 323 21.44 29.25 11.08
C ASP A 323 19.98 29.00 10.67
N ALA A 324 19.32 30.03 10.12
CA ALA A 324 17.95 29.94 9.58
C ALA A 324 17.78 28.82 8.53
N ARG A 325 18.82 28.58 7.73
CA ARG A 325 18.87 27.47 6.75
C ARG A 325 18.97 26.11 7.43
N SER A 326 19.80 25.98 8.45
CA SER A 326 19.99 24.73 9.22
C SER A 326 18.75 24.35 10.01
N LEU A 327 18.03 25.35 10.56
CA LEU A 327 16.76 25.16 11.26
C LEU A 327 15.64 24.69 10.32
N ALA A 328 15.55 25.26 9.12
CA ALA A 328 14.59 24.79 8.11
C ALA A 328 14.91 23.37 7.61
N VAL A 329 16.19 23.03 7.47
CA VAL A 329 16.65 21.65 7.19
C VAL A 329 16.24 20.72 8.33
N ALA A 330 16.41 21.12 9.60
CA ALA A 330 16.00 20.33 10.76
C ALA A 330 14.49 20.05 10.79
N TYR A 331 13.66 21.05 10.46
CA TYR A 331 12.21 20.85 10.34
C TYR A 331 11.84 19.95 9.16
N GLN A 332 12.46 20.12 7.99
CA GLN A 332 12.20 19.22 6.87
C GLN A 332 12.59 17.78 7.18
N ILE A 333 13.74 17.57 7.83
CA ILE A 333 14.15 16.24 8.31
C ILE A 333 13.14 15.71 9.31
N SER A 334 12.62 16.53 10.23
CA SER A 334 11.60 16.10 11.19
C SER A 334 10.30 15.65 10.50
N PHE A 335 9.86 16.35 9.45
CA PHE A 335 8.71 15.93 8.63
C PHE A 335 9.02 14.63 7.85
N ASP A 336 10.19 14.56 7.23
CA ASP A 336 10.63 13.36 6.50
C ASP A 336 10.76 12.15 7.44
N LEU A 337 11.25 12.34 8.67
CA LEU A 337 11.35 11.30 9.69
C LEU A 337 9.96 10.83 10.12
N TYR A 338 9.02 11.74 10.35
CA TYR A 338 7.64 11.38 10.72
C TYR A 338 6.97 10.54 9.62
N ASP A 339 7.10 10.91 8.36
CA ASP A 339 6.44 10.20 7.26
C ASP A 339 7.08 8.83 6.96
N ASN A 340 8.38 8.65 7.22
CA ASN A 340 9.14 7.47 6.78
C ASN A 340 9.52 6.48 7.87
N SER A 341 9.51 6.90 9.13
CA SER A 341 9.99 6.07 10.25
C SER A 341 8.88 5.22 10.85
N THR A 342 9.27 4.20 11.61
CA THR A 342 8.34 3.43 12.45
C THR A 342 7.95 4.24 13.69
N GLN A 343 6.77 3.95 14.24
CA GLN A 343 6.28 4.66 15.43
C GLN A 343 7.19 4.42 16.65
N GLU A 344 7.71 3.21 16.82
CA GLU A 344 8.68 2.87 17.87
C GLU A 344 9.95 3.72 17.78
N PHE A 345 10.47 3.91 16.55
CA PHE A 345 11.63 4.77 16.32
C PHE A 345 11.34 6.21 16.71
N LEU A 346 10.19 6.75 16.30
CA LEU A 346 9.79 8.12 16.64
C LEU A 346 9.61 8.31 18.15
N GLN A 347 9.05 7.34 18.85
CA GLN A 347 8.92 7.38 20.31
C GLN A 347 10.28 7.45 21.01
N LYS A 348 11.26 6.64 20.59
CA LYS A 348 12.62 6.66 21.13
C LYS A 348 13.34 7.97 20.85
N VAL A 349 13.28 8.47 19.61
CA VAL A 349 13.86 9.77 19.24
C VAL A 349 13.23 10.90 20.06
N ARG A 350 11.91 10.84 20.31
CA ARG A 350 11.22 11.82 21.16
C ARG A 350 11.68 11.77 22.60
N GLN A 351 11.85 10.58 23.19
CA GLN A 351 12.37 10.44 24.55
C GLN A 351 13.77 11.05 24.66
N GLU A 352 14.67 10.72 23.73
CA GLU A 352 16.04 11.26 23.70
C GLU A 352 16.11 12.79 23.47
N ILE A 353 15.14 13.38 22.77
CA ILE A 353 15.05 14.84 22.57
C ILE A 353 14.37 15.51 23.77
N ALA A 354 13.35 14.88 24.36
CA ALA A 354 12.64 15.40 25.53
C ALA A 354 13.56 15.50 26.75
N GLU A 355 14.45 14.53 26.95
CA GLU A 355 15.49 14.57 28.01
C GLU A 355 16.44 15.77 27.89
N LEU A 356 16.53 16.42 26.73
CA LEU A 356 17.36 17.61 26.53
C LEU A 356 16.63 18.92 26.78
N VAL A 357 15.29 18.91 26.75
CA VAL A 357 14.48 20.10 26.98
C VAL A 357 14.32 20.24 28.49
N PRO A 358 14.77 21.34 29.12
CA PRO A 358 14.49 21.59 30.53
C PRO A 358 12.97 21.54 30.74
N GLU A 359 12.49 20.78 31.72
CA GLU A 359 11.09 20.88 32.14
C GLU A 359 10.84 22.31 32.60
N ASP A 360 9.87 23.01 32.00
CA ASP A 360 9.38 24.28 32.53
C ASP A 360 8.72 23.97 33.89
N GLU A 361 9.41 24.21 35.01
CA GLU A 361 8.88 24.13 36.38
C GLU A 361 7.82 25.23 36.67
N THR A 362 6.95 25.58 35.73
CA THR A 362 5.97 26.67 35.91
C THR A 362 4.53 26.21 36.16
N GLU A 363 4.24 24.91 36.20
CA GLU A 363 2.88 24.41 36.49
C GLU A 363 2.72 23.61 37.79
N LYS A 364 3.75 23.44 38.62
CA LYS A 364 3.64 22.74 39.91
C LYS A 364 3.61 23.62 41.17
N GLU A 365 3.84 24.94 41.07
CA GLU A 365 3.86 25.81 42.27
C GLU A 365 2.50 26.36 42.70
N ASN A 366 1.41 26.14 41.95
CA ASN A 366 0.11 26.76 42.27
C ASN A 366 -0.93 25.85 42.96
N ASN A 367 -0.56 24.67 43.47
CA ASN A 367 -1.55 23.76 44.07
C ASN A 367 -1.18 23.03 45.38
N ASP A 368 -0.12 23.42 46.10
CA ASP A 368 0.16 22.88 47.44
C ASP A 368 0.47 23.99 48.47
N GLU A 369 -0.58 24.72 48.86
CA GLU A 369 -0.53 25.63 50.02
C GLU A 369 -0.98 24.97 51.34
N ASN A 370 -0.94 23.63 51.46
CA ASN A 370 -1.24 22.95 52.73
C ASN A 370 -0.53 21.59 52.89
N ASN A 371 0.78 21.61 53.17
CA ASN A 371 1.38 20.62 54.06
C ASN A 371 2.78 21.07 54.51
N GLU A 372 2.95 21.32 55.81
CA GLU A 372 4.27 21.51 56.40
C GLU A 372 5.03 20.17 56.44
N PRO A 373 6.27 20.08 55.93
CA PRO A 373 7.09 18.88 56.05
C PRO A 373 7.68 18.74 57.47
N ARG A 374 7.64 17.53 58.03
CA ARG A 374 8.25 17.17 59.32
C ARG A 374 9.70 16.70 59.11
N GLU A 375 10.57 17.01 60.08
CA GLU A 375 12.04 16.78 60.12
C GLU A 375 12.54 15.32 59.95
N SER A 376 11.67 14.35 59.66
CA SER A 376 12.06 12.94 59.49
C SER A 376 12.51 12.56 58.07
N ASP A 377 12.22 13.37 57.05
CA ASP A 377 12.60 13.06 55.65
C ASP A 377 14.06 13.44 55.32
N ALA A 378 14.68 14.30 56.11
CA ALA A 378 16.04 14.80 55.85
C ALA A 378 17.18 13.77 56.11
N LEU A 379 16.86 12.53 56.50
CA LEU A 379 17.86 11.51 56.87
C LEU A 379 17.90 10.28 55.96
N LEU A 380 17.00 10.17 54.96
CA LEU A 380 16.95 9.03 54.04
C LEU A 380 17.60 9.30 52.67
N GLU A 381 17.96 10.55 52.36
CA GLU A 381 18.52 10.92 51.05
C GLU A 381 20.04 10.65 50.90
N ASP A 382 20.77 10.38 51.98
CA ASP A 382 22.24 10.38 51.96
C ASP A 382 22.91 9.01 51.69
N GLN A 383 22.17 7.98 51.26
CA GLN A 383 22.74 6.63 51.01
C GLN A 383 22.37 5.98 49.67
N GLY A 384 21.88 6.73 48.68
CA GLY A 384 21.27 6.15 47.48
C GLY A 384 21.81 6.55 46.10
N SER A 385 22.91 7.29 45.94
CA SER A 385 23.30 7.82 44.62
C SER A 385 24.80 7.74 44.30
N SER A 386 25.30 6.52 44.11
CA SER A 386 26.57 6.29 43.39
C SER A 386 26.34 5.55 42.07
N SER A 387 25.72 6.23 41.10
CA SER A 387 25.92 6.01 39.64
C SER A 387 25.07 6.99 38.82
N ARG A 388 25.44 8.27 38.78
CA ARG A 388 25.10 9.17 37.67
C ARG A 388 26.39 9.82 37.18
N ARG A 389 26.82 9.42 35.99
CA ARG A 389 27.99 9.98 35.31
C ARG A 389 27.64 11.36 34.76
N SER A 390 28.17 12.40 35.41
CA SER A 390 28.47 13.73 34.88
C SER A 390 27.53 14.31 33.82
N ASP A 391 26.51 15.04 34.26
CA ASP A 391 25.71 15.94 33.43
C ASP A 391 26.56 17.11 32.92
N LYS A 392 26.79 17.14 31.60
CA LYS A 392 27.10 18.40 30.90
C LYS A 392 25.75 19.03 30.52
N HIS A 393 25.17 19.81 31.43
CA HIS A 393 24.16 20.79 31.04
C HIS A 393 24.81 21.78 30.05
N LEU A 394 24.41 21.71 28.78
CA LEU A 394 24.73 22.73 27.78
C LEU A 394 23.74 23.89 27.95
N ASP A 395 24.25 25.10 28.14
CA ASP A 395 23.44 26.34 28.13
C ASP A 395 22.82 26.51 26.72
N LEU A 396 21.58 26.05 26.54
CA LEU A 396 20.83 26.15 25.28
C LEU A 396 20.17 27.52 25.17
N SER A 397 20.28 28.18 24.00
CA SER A 397 19.60 29.45 23.68
C SER A 397 18.06 29.29 23.70
N GLU A 398 17.31 30.33 24.09
CA GLU A 398 15.83 30.34 24.07
C GLU A 398 15.25 29.97 22.69
N ASP A 399 15.92 30.38 21.61
CA ASP A 399 15.58 30.02 20.23
C ASP A 399 15.79 28.51 19.93
N ALA A 400 16.79 27.89 20.56
CA ALA A 400 17.01 26.45 20.44
C ALA A 400 15.93 25.66 21.19
N VAL A 401 15.50 26.13 22.37
CA VAL A 401 14.42 25.50 23.15
C VAL A 401 13.08 25.56 22.42
N THR A 402 12.76 26.70 21.80
CA THR A 402 11.54 26.81 20.97
C THR A 402 11.62 25.95 19.71
N ALA A 403 12.80 25.85 19.08
CA ALA A 403 13.03 24.93 17.96
C ALA A 403 12.83 23.46 18.37
N PHE A 404 13.34 23.04 19.53
CA PHE A 404 13.12 21.67 20.05
C PHE A 404 11.64 21.39 20.36
N LYS A 405 10.91 22.33 20.99
CA LYS A 405 9.46 22.20 21.19
C LYS A 405 8.71 22.06 19.86
N ASN A 406 9.12 22.80 18.85
CA ASN A 406 8.56 22.70 17.50
C ASN A 406 8.86 21.35 16.84
N ILE A 407 10.09 20.85 16.95
CA ILE A 407 10.50 19.52 16.47
C ILE A 407 9.69 18.44 17.16
N LEU A 408 9.52 18.49 18.49
CA LEU A 408 8.70 17.54 19.23
C LEU A 408 7.26 17.52 18.75
N SER A 409 6.68 18.69 18.45
CA SER A 409 5.31 18.80 17.90
C SER A 409 5.19 18.26 16.46
N ILE A 410 6.27 18.31 15.67
CA ILE A 410 6.31 17.71 14.33
C ILE A 410 6.46 16.18 14.43
N LEU A 411 7.37 15.70 15.29
CA LEU A 411 7.60 14.27 15.50
C LEU A 411 6.40 13.56 16.16
N ASP A 412 5.58 14.29 16.92
CA ASP A 412 4.29 13.80 17.43
C ASP A 412 3.20 13.74 16.35
N GLY A 413 3.44 14.28 15.15
CA GLY A 413 2.51 14.23 14.03
C GLY A 413 1.35 15.22 14.08
N ILE A 414 1.14 15.91 15.22
CA ILE A 414 0.03 16.86 15.41
C ILE A 414 0.01 17.91 14.30
N LYS A 415 1.16 18.55 14.02
CA LYS A 415 1.25 19.59 12.97
C LYS A 415 1.00 19.00 11.59
N THR A 416 1.62 17.87 11.25
CA THR A 416 1.43 17.20 9.95
C THR A 416 -0.04 16.84 9.71
N ILE A 417 -0.72 16.29 10.71
CA ILE A 417 -2.15 15.97 10.62
C ILE A 417 -2.99 17.22 10.46
N GLN A 418 -2.74 18.28 11.23
CA GLN A 418 -3.50 19.53 11.13
C GLN A 418 -3.37 20.16 9.73
N LEU A 419 -2.17 20.14 9.15
CA LEU A 419 -1.92 20.64 7.80
C LEU A 419 -2.68 19.82 6.74
N ASN A 420 -2.63 18.50 6.84
CA ASN A 420 -3.35 17.59 5.95
C ASN A 420 -4.88 17.73 6.10
N LEU A 421 -5.37 17.91 7.32
CA LEU A 421 -6.79 18.12 7.62
C LEU A 421 -7.29 19.43 7.00
N GLU A 422 -6.52 20.53 7.13
CA GLU A 422 -6.88 21.82 6.55
C GLU A 422 -6.94 21.75 5.02
N PHE A 423 -5.99 21.04 4.39
CA PHE A 423 -6.00 20.78 2.96
C PHE A 423 -7.28 20.06 2.52
N LEU A 424 -7.65 18.97 3.21
CA LEU A 424 -8.84 18.18 2.89
C LEU A 424 -10.14 18.95 3.16
N TYR A 425 -10.17 19.76 4.22
CA TYR A 425 -11.33 20.59 4.56
C TYR A 425 -11.63 21.63 3.49
N ARG A 426 -10.61 22.34 3.00
CA ARG A 426 -10.77 23.40 2.00
C ARG A 426 -11.06 22.90 0.61
N ASN A 427 -10.41 21.81 0.20
CA ASN A 427 -10.46 21.33 -1.17
C ASN A 427 -11.47 20.20 -1.40
N ASN A 428 -12.50 20.08 -0.55
CA ASN A 428 -13.48 19.02 -0.70
C ASN A 428 -14.32 19.18 -1.98
N LYS A 429 -14.08 18.29 -2.97
CA LYS A 429 -14.84 18.20 -4.24
C LYS A 429 -15.74 16.96 -4.30
N ALA A 430 -16.10 16.37 -3.16
CA ALA A 430 -17.02 15.24 -3.12
C ALA A 430 -18.43 15.66 -3.55
N ASP A 431 -19.05 14.87 -4.44
CA ASP A 431 -20.39 15.13 -4.95
C ASP A 431 -21.46 14.38 -4.13
N ILE A 432 -22.29 15.14 -3.41
CA ILE A 432 -23.38 14.61 -2.59
C ILE A 432 -24.51 14.02 -3.48
N ALA A 433 -24.64 14.47 -4.74
CA ALA A 433 -25.64 13.93 -5.65
C ALA A 433 -25.38 12.46 -5.99
N ILE A 434 -24.11 12.06 -6.11
CA ILE A 434 -23.72 10.65 -6.31
C ILE A 434 -24.16 9.82 -5.10
N LEU A 435 -23.89 10.29 -3.88
CA LEU A 435 -24.30 9.60 -2.65
C LEU A 435 -25.81 9.46 -2.52
N ASN A 436 -26.57 10.52 -2.83
CA ASN A 436 -28.03 10.46 -2.82
C ASN A 436 -28.55 9.44 -3.83
N LYS A 437 -27.97 9.38 -5.03
CA LYS A 437 -28.33 8.38 -6.04
C LYS A 437 -27.99 6.96 -5.60
N ILE A 438 -26.85 6.75 -4.93
CA ILE A 438 -26.47 5.46 -4.37
C ILE A 438 -27.48 5.04 -3.30
N ARG A 439 -27.81 5.94 -2.37
CA ARG A 439 -28.84 5.74 -1.33
C ARG A 439 -30.21 5.40 -1.94
N ASP A 440 -30.64 6.12 -2.97
CA ASP A 440 -31.97 5.94 -3.57
C ASP A 440 -32.09 4.65 -4.38
N SER A 441 -30.98 4.16 -4.93
CA SER A 441 -30.93 2.90 -5.68
C SER A 441 -30.84 1.67 -4.76
N LEU A 442 -30.40 1.87 -3.51
CA LEU A 442 -30.13 0.81 -2.55
C LEU A 442 -31.18 0.79 -1.43
N GLU A 443 -31.86 -0.34 -1.27
CA GLU A 443 -32.91 -0.48 -0.27
C GLU A 443 -32.36 -0.48 1.16
N ALA A 444 -32.76 0.50 1.97
CA ALA A 444 -32.27 0.71 3.34
C ALA A 444 -32.66 -0.39 4.35
N ARG A 445 -33.63 -1.26 4.01
CA ARG A 445 -34.03 -2.39 4.89
C ARG A 445 -33.02 -3.54 4.84
N ASN A 446 -32.25 -3.65 3.75
CA ASN A 446 -31.23 -4.66 3.65
C ASN A 446 -29.96 -4.16 4.35
N SER A 447 -29.51 -4.88 5.38
CA SER A 447 -28.34 -4.51 6.19
C SER A 447 -27.08 -4.35 5.34
N ILE A 448 -26.90 -5.16 4.28
CA ILE A 448 -25.72 -5.10 3.41
C ILE A 448 -25.68 -3.77 2.64
N PHE A 449 -26.83 -3.35 2.11
CA PHE A 449 -26.96 -2.11 1.35
C PHE A 449 -26.81 -0.88 2.24
N HIS A 450 -27.37 -0.91 3.46
CA HIS A 450 -27.13 0.15 4.43
C HIS A 450 -25.63 0.31 4.73
N THR A 451 -24.95 -0.80 5.03
CA THR A 451 -23.50 -0.82 5.26
C THR A 451 -22.73 -0.29 4.04
N ALA A 452 -23.11 -0.66 2.81
CA ALA A 452 -22.45 -0.20 1.58
C ALA A 452 -22.52 1.34 1.42
N VAL A 453 -23.70 1.94 1.62
CA VAL A 453 -23.91 3.40 1.52
C VAL A 453 -23.11 4.12 2.59
N THR A 454 -23.17 3.62 3.83
CA THR A 454 -22.41 4.16 4.96
C THR A 454 -20.90 4.15 4.70
N LEU A 455 -20.36 3.06 4.19
CA LEU A 455 -18.94 2.92 3.85
C LEU A 455 -18.54 3.81 2.66
N SER A 456 -19.38 3.89 1.62
CA SER A 456 -19.16 4.80 0.51
C SER A 456 -19.06 6.25 0.98
N ASN A 457 -19.96 6.67 1.86
CA ASN A 457 -19.93 8.01 2.45
C ASN A 457 -18.66 8.23 3.29
N ALA A 458 -18.28 7.22 4.09
CA ALA A 458 -17.08 7.26 4.93
C ALA A 458 -15.79 7.47 4.10
N PHE A 459 -15.68 6.80 2.95
CA PHE A 459 -14.52 6.93 2.05
C PHE A 459 -14.53 8.25 1.27
N MET A 460 -15.66 8.67 0.72
CA MET A 460 -15.78 9.94 -0.02
C MET A 460 -15.41 11.16 0.84
N HIS A 461 -15.79 11.13 2.12
CA HIS A 461 -15.55 12.23 3.06
C HIS A 461 -14.42 11.96 4.06
N ALA A 462 -13.56 10.96 3.81
CA ALA A 462 -12.45 10.61 4.69
C ALA A 462 -11.54 11.83 4.97
N GLY A 463 -11.40 12.20 6.25
CA GLY A 463 -10.57 13.33 6.69
C GLY A 463 -11.08 14.72 6.31
N THR A 464 -12.31 14.87 5.80
CA THR A 464 -12.87 16.18 5.40
C THR A 464 -13.74 16.84 6.47
N THR A 465 -14.04 16.13 7.57
CA THR A 465 -14.93 16.55 8.67
C THR A 465 -16.36 16.95 8.25
N HIS A 466 -16.76 16.62 7.02
CA HIS A 466 -18.05 16.98 6.47
C HIS A 466 -19.11 15.88 6.70
N ASP A 467 -19.94 16.07 7.72
CA ASP A 467 -20.97 15.14 8.19
C ASP A 467 -22.39 15.45 7.66
N LYS A 468 -22.51 16.38 6.71
CA LYS A 468 -23.79 16.87 6.18
C LYS A 468 -24.69 15.75 5.66
N PHE A 469 -24.12 14.74 4.99
CA PHE A 469 -24.90 13.62 4.46
C PHE A 469 -25.67 12.89 5.57
N PHE A 470 -25.04 12.61 6.72
CA PHE A 470 -25.71 11.95 7.83
C PHE A 470 -26.76 12.86 8.50
N ARG A 471 -26.48 14.16 8.60
CA ARG A 471 -27.43 15.15 9.15
C ARG A 471 -28.66 15.33 8.28
N ASP A 472 -28.51 15.31 6.96
CA ASP A 472 -29.65 15.43 6.04
C ASP A 472 -30.48 14.13 5.99
N ASN A 473 -29.94 13.01 6.47
CA ASN A 473 -30.50 11.66 6.34
C ASN A 473 -30.70 10.92 7.68
N LEU A 474 -31.05 11.61 8.76
CA LEU A 474 -31.25 10.97 10.08
C LEU A 474 -32.31 9.86 10.05
N GLU A 475 -33.42 10.04 9.33
CA GLU A 475 -34.47 9.01 9.21
C GLU A 475 -33.99 7.74 8.51
N TRP A 476 -33.05 7.87 7.56
CA TRP A 476 -32.43 6.74 6.89
C TRP A 476 -31.45 6.05 7.83
N LEU A 477 -30.60 6.82 8.53
CA LEU A 477 -29.64 6.31 9.50
C LEU A 477 -30.32 5.58 10.68
N GLY A 478 -31.50 6.04 11.08
CA GLY A 478 -32.32 5.40 12.12
C GLY A 478 -32.82 4.00 11.76
N LYS A 479 -32.76 3.61 10.48
CA LYS A 479 -33.13 2.26 10.01
C LYS A 479 -32.01 1.23 10.22
N ALA A 480 -30.82 1.65 10.65
CA ALA A 480 -29.70 0.77 10.94
C ALA A 480 -29.99 -0.14 12.15
N VAL A 481 -29.73 -1.44 11.99
CA VAL A 481 -29.94 -2.49 13.00
C VAL A 481 -28.62 -3.24 13.26
N ASN A 482 -28.35 -3.58 14.53
CA ASN A 482 -27.19 -4.37 14.97
C ASN A 482 -25.85 -3.88 14.39
N TRP A 483 -25.15 -4.72 13.62
CA TRP A 483 -23.85 -4.44 13.03
C TRP A 483 -23.84 -3.31 12.01
N SER A 484 -24.95 -3.07 11.29
CA SER A 484 -25.03 -1.88 10.42
C SER A 484 -25.01 -0.58 11.22
N LYS A 485 -25.52 -0.59 12.46
CA LYS A 485 -25.43 0.54 13.40
C LYS A 485 -24.02 0.69 13.94
N PHE A 486 -23.34 -0.41 14.24
CA PHE A 486 -21.91 -0.41 14.62
C PHE A 486 -21.04 0.24 13.52
N THR A 487 -21.18 -0.20 12.27
CA THR A 487 -20.49 0.36 11.10
C THR A 487 -20.86 1.82 10.85
N ALA A 488 -22.12 2.20 11.05
CA ALA A 488 -22.57 3.58 10.91
C ALA A 488 -21.92 4.53 11.91
N THR A 489 -21.77 4.12 13.17
CA THR A 489 -21.05 4.91 14.16
C THR A 489 -19.54 4.92 13.88
N ALA A 490 -18.96 3.78 13.48
CA ALA A 490 -17.55 3.67 13.08
C ALA A 490 -17.19 4.57 11.87
N ALA A 491 -18.11 4.75 10.93
CA ALA A 491 -17.95 5.62 9.76
C ALA A 491 -17.67 7.08 10.12
N LEU A 492 -18.20 7.57 11.26
CA LEU A 492 -17.88 8.92 11.75
C LEU A 492 -16.37 9.06 12.03
N GLY A 493 -15.72 7.99 12.49
CA GLY A 493 -14.29 7.98 12.72
C GLY A 493 -13.47 8.19 11.44
N CYS A 494 -13.89 7.58 10.32
CA CYS A 494 -13.25 7.78 9.02
C CYS A 494 -13.43 9.22 8.50
N ILE A 495 -14.64 9.80 8.64
CA ILE A 495 -14.95 11.17 8.16
C ILE A 495 -14.17 12.22 8.95
N HIS A 496 -14.08 12.04 10.27
CA HIS A 496 -13.41 12.95 11.19
C HIS A 496 -11.95 12.57 11.49
N ARG A 497 -11.35 11.69 10.67
CA ARG A 497 -9.95 11.29 10.80
C ARG A 497 -9.04 12.51 10.86
N GLY A 498 -8.16 12.57 11.87
CA GLY A 498 -7.21 13.67 12.06
C GLY A 498 -7.76 14.90 12.79
N ASN A 499 -9.05 14.94 13.17
CA ASN A 499 -9.58 16.04 13.99
C ASN A 499 -9.29 15.82 15.48
N LEU A 500 -8.02 16.04 15.86
CA LEU A 500 -7.53 15.78 17.23
C LEU A 500 -8.19 16.68 18.28
N SER A 501 -8.55 17.92 17.94
CA SER A 501 -9.06 18.93 18.88
C SER A 501 -10.54 18.74 19.25
N GLN A 502 -11.35 18.24 18.31
CA GLN A 502 -12.80 18.15 18.48
C GLN A 502 -13.33 16.71 18.48
N GLY A 503 -12.48 15.71 18.18
CA GLY A 503 -12.87 14.30 18.10
C GLY A 503 -13.62 13.79 19.35
N GLN A 504 -13.12 14.12 20.54
CA GLN A 504 -13.78 13.75 21.80
C GLN A 504 -15.16 14.41 21.98
N LYS A 505 -15.29 15.71 21.68
CA LYS A 505 -16.55 16.45 21.82
C LYS A 505 -17.63 15.91 20.88
N LEU A 506 -17.23 15.49 19.68
CA LEU A 506 -18.13 14.93 18.68
C LEU A 506 -18.67 13.56 19.09
N LEU A 507 -17.81 12.68 19.61
CA LEU A 507 -18.17 11.30 19.96
C LEU A 507 -18.76 11.15 21.36
N GLN A 508 -18.69 12.18 22.21
CA GLN A 508 -19.24 12.20 23.57
C GLN A 508 -20.71 11.73 23.72
N PRO A 509 -21.63 11.98 22.76
CA PRO A 509 -23.00 11.44 22.84
C PRO A 509 -23.09 9.92 22.63
N TYR A 510 -22.12 9.35 21.91
CA TYR A 510 -22.08 7.93 21.53
C TYR A 510 -21.15 7.10 22.39
N LEU A 511 -20.28 7.72 23.18
CA LEU A 511 -19.38 7.02 24.10
C LEU A 511 -20.16 6.35 25.25
N PRO A 512 -19.67 5.19 25.74
CA PRO A 512 -20.25 4.56 26.93
C PRO A 512 -20.17 5.52 28.12
N ARG A 513 -21.32 5.88 28.69
CA ARG A 513 -21.37 6.62 29.97
C ARG A 513 -21.51 5.64 31.11
N GLU A 514 -20.94 5.98 32.27
CA GLU A 514 -21.15 5.19 33.48
C GLU A 514 -22.66 5.06 33.76
N HIS A 515 -23.12 3.83 33.91
CA HIS A 515 -24.51 3.50 34.22
C HIS A 515 -24.86 4.06 35.61
N ILE A 516 -25.34 5.30 35.65
CA ILE A 516 -26.08 5.79 36.82
C ILE A 516 -27.46 5.14 36.76
N ALA A 517 -27.72 4.23 37.70
CA ALA A 517 -29.00 3.52 37.79
C ALA A 517 -30.18 4.51 37.78
N GLY A 518 -31.09 4.36 36.82
CA GLY A 518 -32.34 5.13 36.73
C GLY A 518 -32.42 6.19 35.62
N VAL A 519 -31.33 6.46 34.89
CA VAL A 519 -31.36 7.30 33.68
C VAL A 519 -31.11 6.39 32.48
N GLY A 520 -32.09 6.30 31.56
CA GLY A 520 -32.01 5.43 30.37
C GLY A 520 -30.68 5.62 29.64
N GLY A 521 -29.98 4.51 29.41
CA GLY A 521 -28.65 4.51 28.79
C GLY A 521 -28.66 5.24 27.44
N SER A 522 -27.69 6.14 27.26
CA SER A 522 -27.48 6.85 25.99
C SER A 522 -27.00 5.85 24.93
N GLY A 523 -27.89 5.47 24.02
CA GLY A 523 -27.56 4.72 22.80
C GLY A 523 -27.53 3.19 22.90
N SER A 524 -27.62 2.53 21.74
CA SER A 524 -27.51 1.07 21.60
C SER A 524 -26.08 0.60 21.84
N VAL A 525 -25.90 -0.60 22.40
CA VAL A 525 -24.59 -1.25 22.66
C VAL A 525 -23.70 -1.26 21.39
N TYR A 526 -24.28 -1.51 20.22
CA TYR A 526 -23.57 -1.45 18.94
C TYR A 526 -23.04 -0.05 18.59
N SER A 527 -23.77 1.00 18.95
CA SER A 527 -23.29 2.38 18.78
C SER A 527 -22.21 2.73 19.78
N GLN A 528 -22.24 2.17 20.98
CA GLN A 528 -21.21 2.38 22.00
C GLN A 528 -19.91 1.65 21.62
N GLY A 529 -19.97 0.42 21.13
CA GLY A 529 -18.80 -0.27 20.58
C GLY A 529 -18.27 0.44 19.32
N GLY A 530 -19.16 0.85 18.41
CA GLY A 530 -18.78 1.56 17.18
C GLY A 530 -18.15 2.93 17.45
N SER A 531 -18.50 3.61 18.55
CA SER A 531 -17.91 4.90 18.91
C SER A 531 -16.49 4.77 19.46
N LEU A 532 -16.18 3.71 20.22
CA LEU A 532 -14.81 3.39 20.64
C LEU A 532 -13.92 3.07 19.43
N TYR A 533 -14.45 2.31 18.47
CA TYR A 533 -13.73 2.04 17.23
C TYR A 533 -13.53 3.31 16.39
N ALA A 534 -14.56 4.16 16.27
CA ALA A 534 -14.45 5.47 15.63
C ALA A 534 -13.40 6.37 16.30
N PHE A 535 -13.34 6.36 17.63
CA PHE A 535 -12.38 7.12 18.41
C PHE A 535 -10.95 6.66 18.08
N GLY A 536 -10.71 5.34 18.03
CA GLY A 536 -9.43 4.78 17.59
C GLY A 536 -9.05 5.19 16.15
N LEU A 537 -10.00 5.21 15.21
CA LEU A 537 -9.76 5.64 13.82
C LEU A 537 -9.41 7.13 13.71
N ILE A 538 -9.97 7.99 14.56
CA ILE A 538 -9.64 9.44 14.58
C ILE A 538 -8.21 9.66 15.05
N TYR A 539 -7.82 8.96 16.12
CA TYR A 539 -6.51 9.04 16.77
C TYR A 539 -5.54 7.94 16.31
N ALA A 540 -5.72 7.41 15.09
CA ALA A 540 -4.87 6.36 14.57
C ALA A 540 -3.39 6.78 14.60
N ASN A 541 -2.53 5.92 15.16
CA ASN A 541 -1.09 6.15 15.40
C ASN A 541 -0.73 7.32 16.33
N HIS A 542 -1.70 7.90 17.04
CA HIS A 542 -1.47 9.01 17.97
C HIS A 542 -1.76 8.53 19.39
N GLY A 543 -0.74 7.89 19.98
CA GLY A 543 -0.83 7.11 21.22
C GLY A 543 -0.78 7.91 22.53
N GLY A 544 -1.30 9.14 22.54
CA GLY A 544 -1.39 9.93 23.77
C GLY A 544 -2.66 9.61 24.57
N MET A 545 -3.34 10.67 25.02
CA MET A 545 -4.57 10.59 25.83
C MET A 545 -5.67 9.66 25.28
N ALA A 546 -5.73 9.44 23.97
CA ALA A 546 -6.76 8.60 23.36
C ALA A 546 -6.62 7.12 23.74
N VAL A 547 -5.39 6.62 23.85
CA VAL A 547 -5.12 5.21 24.21
C VAL A 547 -5.56 4.95 25.64
N ASP A 548 -5.22 5.84 26.58
CA ASP A 548 -5.60 5.70 27.99
C ASP A 548 -7.12 5.71 28.18
N ILE A 549 -7.82 6.63 27.51
CA ILE A 549 -9.29 6.70 27.57
C ILE A 549 -9.93 5.42 27.03
N ILE A 550 -9.47 4.90 25.87
CA ILE A 550 -9.99 3.66 25.31
C ILE A 550 -9.68 2.48 26.24
N ARG A 551 -8.46 2.43 26.79
CA ARG A 551 -8.00 1.38 27.71
C ARG A 551 -8.86 1.34 28.98
N ASP A 552 -9.20 2.50 29.55
CA ASP A 552 -10.08 2.61 30.71
C ASP A 552 -11.50 2.12 30.40
N HIS A 553 -12.07 2.53 29.26
CA HIS A 553 -13.38 2.07 28.83
C HIS A 553 -13.38 0.57 28.50
N PHE A 554 -12.29 0.05 27.94
CA PHE A 554 -12.14 -1.37 27.63
C PHE A 554 -12.09 -2.23 28.89
N LYS A 555 -11.32 -1.82 29.91
CA LYS A 555 -11.25 -2.52 31.21
C LYS A 555 -12.58 -2.51 31.96
N LYS A 556 -13.32 -1.41 31.88
CA LYS A 556 -14.62 -1.25 32.56
C LYS A 556 -15.77 -1.97 31.83
N ALA A 557 -15.63 -2.23 30.53
CA ALA A 557 -16.70 -2.82 29.74
C ALA A 557 -16.89 -4.32 30.06
N THR A 558 -18.14 -4.72 30.27
CA THR A 558 -18.55 -6.13 30.43
C THR A 558 -19.27 -6.68 29.19
N GLU A 559 -19.80 -5.78 28.34
CA GLU A 559 -20.53 -6.14 27.13
C GLU A 559 -19.57 -6.49 26.00
N GLU A 560 -19.78 -7.66 25.36
CA GLU A 560 -18.88 -8.16 24.32
C GLU A 560 -18.74 -7.17 23.14
N VAL A 561 -19.85 -6.60 22.64
CA VAL A 561 -19.81 -5.68 21.50
C VAL A 561 -19.01 -4.40 21.80
N VAL A 562 -19.04 -3.93 23.05
CA VAL A 562 -18.26 -2.76 23.48
C VAL A 562 -16.78 -3.13 23.60
N GLN A 563 -16.47 -4.29 24.16
CA GLN A 563 -15.10 -4.82 24.21
C GLN A 563 -14.53 -5.05 22.80
N HIS A 564 -15.30 -5.58 21.86
CA HIS A 564 -14.92 -5.75 20.46
C HIS A 564 -14.52 -4.41 19.81
N GLY A 565 -15.37 -3.38 19.94
CA GLY A 565 -15.08 -2.05 19.41
C GLY A 565 -13.92 -1.35 20.13
N GLY A 566 -13.79 -1.57 21.44
CA GLY A 566 -12.68 -1.11 22.27
C GLY A 566 -11.34 -1.74 21.85
N ALA A 567 -11.30 -3.06 21.63
CA ALA A 567 -10.10 -3.77 21.18
C ALA A 567 -9.63 -3.27 19.80
N LEU A 568 -10.54 -3.15 18.82
CA LEU A 568 -10.20 -2.60 17.50
C LEU A 568 -9.73 -1.13 17.59
N GLY A 569 -10.41 -0.31 18.40
CA GLY A 569 -10.03 1.08 18.61
C GLY A 569 -8.66 1.23 19.28
N LEU A 570 -8.39 0.40 20.28
CA LEU A 570 -7.13 0.37 21.02
C LEU A 570 -5.98 -0.11 20.14
N GLY A 571 -6.20 -1.14 19.32
CA GLY A 571 -5.22 -1.64 18.36
C GLY A 571 -4.84 -0.60 17.30
N VAL A 572 -5.80 0.19 16.81
CA VAL A 572 -5.53 1.26 15.82
C VAL A 572 -4.87 2.48 16.46
N ALA A 573 -5.28 2.87 17.67
CA ALA A 573 -4.69 4.00 18.39
C ALA A 573 -3.26 3.68 18.87
N GLY A 574 -3.04 2.46 19.37
CA GLY A 574 -1.77 1.94 19.86
C GLY A 574 -0.95 1.18 18.82
N MET A 575 -1.14 1.44 17.52
CA MET A 575 -0.45 0.70 16.48
C MET A 575 1.07 0.92 16.54
N ALA A 576 1.85 -0.17 16.55
CA ALA A 576 3.31 -0.19 16.61
C ALA A 576 3.94 0.56 17.79
N THR A 577 3.26 0.64 18.93
CA THR A 577 3.85 1.19 20.17
C THR A 577 4.70 0.17 20.91
N GLY A 578 4.45 -1.13 20.73
CA GLY A 578 5.17 -2.19 21.44
C GLY A 578 4.92 -2.22 22.95
N ASP A 579 3.82 -1.63 23.44
CA ASP A 579 3.51 -1.61 24.87
C ASP A 579 3.02 -2.98 25.37
N GLU A 580 3.81 -3.61 26.24
CA GLU A 580 3.49 -4.89 26.87
C GLU A 580 2.26 -4.78 27.78
N GLY A 581 2.01 -3.63 28.40
CA GLY A 581 0.88 -3.45 29.31
C GLY A 581 -0.48 -3.55 28.60
N ILE A 582 -0.59 -3.01 27.38
CA ILE A 582 -1.83 -3.13 26.59
C ILE A 582 -1.98 -4.57 26.07
N TYR A 583 -0.87 -5.21 25.71
CA TYR A 583 -0.86 -6.61 25.27
C TYR A 583 -1.39 -7.55 26.37
N GLU A 584 -0.97 -7.37 27.62
CA GLU A 584 -1.46 -8.18 28.74
C GLU A 584 -2.97 -7.99 29.00
N ASP A 585 -3.45 -6.75 28.91
CA ASP A 585 -4.88 -6.45 29.05
C ASP A 585 -5.71 -7.14 27.96
N LEU A 586 -5.24 -7.08 26.70
CA LEU A 586 -5.88 -7.76 25.57
C LEU A 586 -5.84 -9.28 25.73
N ARG A 587 -4.71 -9.85 26.16
CA ARG A 587 -4.56 -11.28 26.42
C ARG A 587 -5.55 -11.77 27.49
N SER A 588 -5.77 -10.99 28.54
CA SER A 588 -6.74 -11.36 29.58
C SER A 588 -8.16 -11.54 29.01
N VAL A 589 -8.54 -10.72 28.03
CA VAL A 589 -9.83 -10.83 27.34
C VAL A 589 -9.83 -11.97 26.34
N LEU A 590 -8.70 -12.25 25.68
CA LEU A 590 -8.56 -13.39 24.77
C LEU A 590 -8.89 -14.72 25.48
N TYR A 591 -8.37 -14.92 26.69
CA TYR A 591 -8.59 -16.12 27.52
C TYR A 591 -10.02 -16.28 28.05
N THR A 592 -10.91 -15.28 27.85
CA THR A 592 -12.35 -15.45 28.12
C THR A 592 -13.06 -16.30 27.05
N ASP A 593 -12.37 -16.61 25.95
CA ASP A 593 -12.82 -17.47 24.84
C ASP A 593 -14.14 -17.04 24.18
N SER A 594 -14.38 -15.73 24.09
CA SER A 594 -15.51 -15.19 23.33
C SER A 594 -15.18 -15.09 21.84
N ALA A 595 -15.97 -15.77 21.00
CA ALA A 595 -15.73 -15.88 19.56
C ALA A 595 -15.68 -14.53 18.81
N LEU A 596 -16.47 -13.53 19.24
CA LEU A 596 -16.52 -12.21 18.62
C LEU A 596 -15.36 -11.31 19.07
N ASN A 597 -15.08 -11.33 20.37
CA ASN A 597 -14.02 -10.52 20.96
C ASN A 597 -12.65 -11.04 20.54
N GLY A 598 -12.46 -12.36 20.50
CA GLY A 598 -11.17 -12.97 20.17
C GLY A 598 -10.67 -12.62 18.76
N GLU A 599 -11.55 -12.40 17.79
CA GLU A 599 -11.14 -11.92 16.44
C GLU A 599 -10.55 -10.50 16.49
N ALA A 600 -11.25 -9.58 17.18
CA ALA A 600 -10.78 -8.20 17.35
C ALA A 600 -9.53 -8.11 18.23
N VAL A 601 -9.47 -8.91 19.30
CA VAL A 601 -8.35 -8.95 20.24
C VAL A 601 -7.11 -9.54 19.59
N GLY A 602 -7.21 -10.66 18.87
CA GLY A 602 -6.08 -11.25 18.15
C GLY A 602 -5.49 -10.29 17.10
N LEU A 603 -6.35 -9.56 16.39
CA LEU A 603 -5.93 -8.52 15.45
C LEU A 603 -5.29 -7.33 16.17
N ALA A 604 -5.88 -6.85 17.28
CA ALA A 604 -5.36 -5.74 18.07
C ALA A 604 -3.99 -6.04 18.70
N MET A 605 -3.78 -7.25 19.21
CA MET A 605 -2.49 -7.72 19.71
C MET A 605 -1.40 -7.62 18.64
N GLY A 606 -1.73 -8.03 17.41
CA GLY A 606 -0.83 -7.89 16.26
C GLY A 606 -0.59 -6.45 15.82
N LEU A 607 -1.60 -5.57 15.90
CA LEU A 607 -1.45 -4.15 15.57
C LEU A 607 -0.53 -3.42 16.56
N ILE A 608 -0.61 -3.73 17.85
CA ILE A 608 0.25 -3.11 18.89
C ILE A 608 1.69 -3.58 18.76
N MET A 609 1.89 -4.88 18.53
CA MET A 609 3.20 -5.51 18.40
C MET A 609 3.72 -5.54 16.95
N LEU A 610 3.14 -4.72 16.08
CA LEU A 610 3.43 -4.66 14.65
C LEU A 610 4.93 -4.42 14.39
N GLY A 611 5.56 -5.31 13.62
CA GLY A 611 6.96 -5.18 13.21
C GLY A 611 8.00 -5.41 14.32
N THR A 612 7.60 -5.67 15.56
CA THR A 612 8.54 -5.93 16.68
C THR A 612 9.25 -7.28 16.57
N GLY A 613 8.59 -8.29 15.98
CA GLY A 613 9.11 -9.65 15.92
C GLY A 613 9.31 -10.28 17.31
N ASN A 614 8.50 -9.89 18.30
CA ASN A 614 8.63 -10.43 19.65
C ASN A 614 8.22 -11.92 19.68
N MET A 615 9.21 -12.79 19.89
CA MET A 615 9.02 -14.24 19.86
C MET A 615 8.08 -14.75 20.97
N LYS A 616 8.11 -14.13 22.15
CA LYS A 616 7.24 -14.53 23.27
C LYS A 616 5.76 -14.32 22.93
N ALA A 617 5.45 -13.22 22.25
CA ALA A 617 4.10 -12.91 21.83
C ALA A 617 3.61 -13.89 20.75
N LEU A 618 4.50 -14.33 19.87
CA LEU A 618 4.19 -15.35 18.85
C LEU A 618 3.95 -16.73 19.49
N GLU A 619 4.79 -17.16 20.42
CA GLU A 619 4.62 -18.44 21.13
C GLU A 619 3.26 -18.53 21.85
N ASP A 620 2.88 -17.48 22.59
CA ASP A 620 1.58 -17.39 23.28
C ASP A 620 0.40 -17.46 22.29
N MET A 621 0.49 -16.74 21.17
CA MET A 621 -0.54 -16.74 20.13
C MET A 621 -0.66 -18.08 19.40
N ILE A 622 0.45 -18.75 19.10
CA ILE A 622 0.45 -20.08 18.46
C ILE A 622 -0.17 -21.12 19.40
N GLN A 623 0.24 -21.12 20.67
CA GLN A 623 -0.30 -22.04 21.66
C GLN A 623 -1.81 -21.87 21.80
N TYR A 624 -2.27 -20.63 21.97
CA TYR A 624 -3.70 -20.36 22.11
C TYR A 624 -4.49 -20.65 20.82
N ALA A 625 -3.90 -20.44 19.65
CA ALA A 625 -4.54 -20.77 18.38
C ALA A 625 -4.82 -22.27 18.24
N HIS A 626 -3.94 -23.14 18.76
CA HIS A 626 -4.16 -24.59 18.78
C HIS A 626 -5.16 -25.05 19.86
N ASP A 627 -5.24 -24.33 20.98
CA ASP A 627 -6.15 -24.67 22.09
C ASP A 627 -7.60 -24.32 21.77
N THR A 628 -7.84 -23.23 21.04
CA THR A 628 -9.19 -22.76 20.72
C THR A 628 -9.87 -23.55 19.60
N GLN A 629 -11.19 -23.67 19.69
CA GLN A 629 -12.03 -24.29 18.63
C GLN A 629 -12.73 -23.24 17.76
N HIS A 630 -12.65 -21.97 18.13
CA HIS A 630 -13.35 -20.88 17.47
C HIS A 630 -12.55 -20.34 16.28
N GLU A 631 -13.00 -20.65 15.06
CA GLU A 631 -12.36 -20.23 13.80
C GLU A 631 -12.11 -18.71 13.71
N LYS A 632 -13.01 -17.88 14.27
CA LYS A 632 -12.86 -16.42 14.30
C LYS A 632 -11.65 -15.97 15.13
N ILE A 633 -11.42 -16.64 16.26
CA ILE A 633 -10.29 -16.35 17.14
C ILE A 633 -9.00 -16.76 16.44
N VAL A 634 -8.96 -17.98 15.88
CA VAL A 634 -7.81 -18.48 15.11
C VAL A 634 -7.49 -17.55 13.94
N ARG A 635 -8.48 -17.06 13.20
CA ARG A 635 -8.28 -16.09 12.12
C ARG A 635 -7.73 -14.76 12.61
N GLY A 636 -8.25 -14.23 13.72
CA GLY A 636 -7.74 -13.01 14.35
C GLY A 636 -6.27 -13.14 14.77
N LEU A 637 -5.92 -14.26 15.40
CA LEU A 637 -4.55 -14.59 15.81
C LEU A 637 -3.63 -14.82 14.60
N ALA A 638 -4.11 -15.53 13.58
CA ALA A 638 -3.40 -15.76 12.33
C ALA A 638 -3.01 -14.44 11.64
N MET A 639 -3.93 -13.48 11.58
CA MET A 639 -3.63 -12.13 11.10
C MET A 639 -2.68 -11.38 12.03
N GLY A 640 -2.89 -11.50 13.34
CA GLY A 640 -2.04 -10.85 14.34
C GLY A 640 -0.57 -11.32 14.30
N MET A 641 -0.33 -12.62 14.13
CA MET A 641 1.00 -13.19 13.92
C MET A 641 1.67 -12.64 12.65
N ALA A 642 0.91 -12.54 11.56
CA ALA A 642 1.40 -11.96 10.31
C ALA A 642 1.80 -10.48 10.46
N LEU A 643 1.05 -9.70 11.25
CA LEU A 643 1.35 -8.31 11.57
C LEU A 643 2.63 -8.17 12.42
N ILE A 644 2.83 -9.03 13.42
CA ILE A 644 4.04 -9.00 14.26
C ILE A 644 5.32 -9.18 13.41
N MET A 645 5.26 -10.01 12.37
CA MET A 645 6.38 -10.29 11.47
C MET A 645 6.53 -9.31 10.28
N PHE A 646 5.83 -8.18 10.31
CA PHE A 646 5.92 -7.16 9.26
C PHE A 646 7.36 -6.69 9.02
N GLY A 647 7.82 -6.77 7.76
CA GLY A 647 9.16 -6.31 7.35
C GLY A 647 10.34 -7.13 7.86
N ARG A 648 10.12 -8.29 8.50
CA ARG A 648 11.18 -9.13 9.08
C ARG A 648 11.87 -10.08 8.10
N GLN A 649 11.32 -10.28 6.89
CA GLN A 649 11.87 -11.09 5.82
C GLN A 649 12.28 -12.51 6.28
N GLU A 650 13.55 -12.91 6.13
CA GLU A 650 14.07 -14.26 6.43
C GLU A 650 13.85 -14.69 7.90
N ALA A 651 13.81 -13.74 8.84
CA ALA A 651 13.50 -14.07 10.24
C ALA A 651 12.08 -14.63 10.42
N ALA A 652 11.20 -14.47 9.43
CA ALA A 652 9.86 -15.05 9.43
C ALA A 652 9.78 -16.44 8.79
N ASP A 653 10.83 -16.93 8.12
CA ASP A 653 10.77 -18.20 7.39
C ASP A 653 10.44 -19.40 8.31
N GLU A 654 10.89 -19.37 9.57
CA GLU A 654 10.59 -20.43 10.53
C GLU A 654 9.09 -20.48 10.88
N LEU A 655 8.51 -19.33 11.24
CA LEU A 655 7.07 -19.21 11.49
C LEU A 655 6.25 -19.60 10.26
N ILE A 656 6.67 -19.15 9.07
CA ILE A 656 5.99 -19.45 7.80
C ILE A 656 5.96 -20.96 7.54
N ASN A 657 7.10 -21.64 7.68
CA ASN A 657 7.18 -23.07 7.41
C ASN A 657 6.37 -23.88 8.45
N GLY A 658 6.37 -23.45 9.71
CA GLY A 658 5.53 -24.04 10.77
C GLY A 658 4.04 -23.93 10.43
N LEU A 659 3.55 -22.70 10.18
CA LEU A 659 2.14 -22.43 9.88
C LEU A 659 1.65 -23.09 8.58
N LEU A 660 2.49 -23.19 7.55
CA LEU A 660 2.13 -23.89 6.31
C LEU A 660 2.10 -25.42 6.46
N GLY A 661 2.83 -25.96 7.43
CA GLY A 661 2.84 -27.38 7.78
C GLY A 661 1.62 -27.80 8.62
N ASP A 662 0.87 -26.84 9.17
CA ASP A 662 -0.26 -27.13 10.05
C ASP A 662 -1.48 -27.72 9.32
N PRO A 663 -2.21 -28.64 9.97
CA PRO A 663 -3.41 -29.25 9.41
C PRO A 663 -4.58 -28.26 9.29
N ASP A 664 -4.63 -27.22 10.14
CA ASP A 664 -5.69 -26.22 10.14
C ASP A 664 -5.55 -25.26 8.94
N PRO A 665 -6.56 -25.16 8.05
CA PRO A 665 -6.53 -24.21 6.94
C PRO A 665 -6.40 -22.74 7.37
N THR A 666 -6.92 -22.35 8.54
CA THR A 666 -6.86 -20.96 9.00
C THR A 666 -5.48 -20.55 9.50
N LEU A 667 -4.71 -21.50 10.02
CA LEU A 667 -3.28 -21.30 10.34
C LEU A 667 -2.44 -21.24 9.05
N ARG A 668 -2.70 -22.12 8.07
CA ARG A 668 -2.06 -22.03 6.75
C ARG A 668 -2.35 -20.69 6.06
N TYR A 669 -3.58 -20.21 6.19
CA TYR A 669 -3.98 -18.86 5.76
C TYR A 669 -3.13 -17.78 6.44
N GLY A 670 -2.92 -17.87 7.76
CA GLY A 670 -2.01 -17.00 8.52
C GLY A 670 -0.56 -17.08 8.03
N GLY A 671 -0.07 -18.27 7.69
CA GLY A 671 1.26 -18.48 7.10
C GLY A 671 1.44 -17.73 5.79
N ILE A 672 0.42 -17.74 4.92
CA ILE A 672 0.46 -17.00 3.65
C ILE A 672 0.43 -15.48 3.88
N MET A 673 -0.41 -14.99 4.80
CA MET A 673 -0.42 -13.57 5.15
C MET A 673 0.90 -13.13 5.79
N THR A 674 1.55 -14.02 6.55
CA THR A 674 2.88 -13.79 7.11
C THR A 674 3.91 -13.64 6.00
N ILE A 675 3.87 -14.47 4.94
CA ILE A 675 4.73 -14.28 3.75
C ILE A 675 4.49 -12.89 3.14
N ALA A 676 3.22 -12.50 2.96
CA ALA A 676 2.85 -11.23 2.32
C ALA A 676 3.40 -10.01 3.07
N LEU A 677 3.26 -10.00 4.40
CA LEU A 677 3.67 -8.89 5.26
C LEU A 677 5.16 -8.90 5.58
N ALA A 678 5.79 -10.09 5.72
CA ALA A 678 7.23 -10.20 5.94
C ALA A 678 8.05 -9.80 4.71
N TYR A 679 7.59 -10.15 3.50
CA TYR A 679 8.25 -9.87 2.21
C TYR A 679 7.64 -8.69 1.45
N CYS A 680 6.91 -7.82 2.13
CA CYS A 680 6.23 -6.68 1.54
C CYS A 680 7.21 -5.76 0.77
N GLY A 681 6.98 -5.56 -0.52
CA GLY A 681 7.77 -4.65 -1.37
C GLY A 681 9.20 -5.11 -1.65
N THR A 682 9.56 -6.37 -1.38
CA THR A 682 10.91 -6.90 -1.62
C THR A 682 11.09 -7.52 -2.99
N GLY A 683 10.02 -8.01 -3.61
CA GLY A 683 10.09 -8.73 -4.89
C GLY A 683 10.89 -10.03 -4.84
N SER A 684 10.95 -10.70 -3.69
CA SER A 684 11.71 -11.96 -3.53
C SER A 684 11.10 -13.10 -4.35
N ASN A 685 11.93 -13.71 -5.21
CA ASN A 685 11.55 -14.88 -6.02
C ASN A 685 11.24 -16.11 -5.16
N LYS A 686 11.90 -16.27 -4.01
CA LYS A 686 11.66 -17.36 -3.05
C LYS A 686 10.22 -17.32 -2.54
N ALA A 687 9.78 -16.15 -2.09
CA ALA A 687 8.44 -15.93 -1.57
C ALA A 687 7.37 -16.11 -2.67
N VAL A 688 7.60 -15.54 -3.86
CA VAL A 688 6.70 -15.71 -5.02
C VAL A 688 6.54 -17.18 -5.40
N ARG A 689 7.64 -17.95 -5.46
CA ARG A 689 7.59 -19.39 -5.79
C ARG A 689 6.80 -20.18 -4.76
N LYS A 690 7.02 -19.94 -3.46
CA LYS A 690 6.25 -20.56 -2.37
C LYS A 690 4.75 -20.26 -2.53
N LEU A 691 4.37 -19.00 -2.75
CA LEU A 691 2.97 -18.61 -2.93
C LEU A 691 2.31 -19.28 -4.13
N LEU A 692 2.97 -19.28 -5.29
CA LEU A 692 2.45 -19.92 -6.50
C LEU A 692 2.29 -21.44 -6.33
N HIS A 693 3.22 -22.08 -5.63
CA HIS A 693 3.11 -23.50 -5.30
C HIS A 693 1.90 -23.78 -4.40
N VAL A 694 1.71 -22.99 -3.33
CA VAL A 694 0.57 -23.15 -2.40
C VAL A 694 -0.77 -22.86 -3.09
N ALA A 695 -0.82 -21.86 -4.00
CA ALA A 695 -2.02 -21.52 -4.77
C ALA A 695 -2.56 -22.69 -5.61
N VAL A 696 -1.68 -23.60 -6.05
CA VAL A 696 -2.06 -24.77 -6.87
C VAL A 696 -2.19 -26.04 -6.01
N SER A 697 -1.34 -26.22 -5.01
CA SER A 697 -1.24 -27.48 -4.23
C SER A 697 -2.23 -27.59 -3.09
N ASP A 698 -2.64 -26.50 -2.44
CA ASP A 698 -3.59 -26.56 -1.31
C ASP A 698 -4.99 -26.95 -1.82
N VAL A 699 -5.80 -27.55 -0.95
CA VAL A 699 -7.17 -27.98 -1.26
C VAL A 699 -8.18 -26.89 -0.86
N ASN A 700 -7.87 -26.08 0.15
CA ASN A 700 -8.79 -25.08 0.68
C ASN A 700 -8.80 -23.81 -0.18
N ASP A 701 -10.00 -23.35 -0.55
CA ASP A 701 -10.19 -22.21 -1.44
C ASP A 701 -9.79 -20.85 -0.82
N ASP A 702 -9.89 -20.69 0.50
CA ASP A 702 -9.48 -19.46 1.20
C ASP A 702 -7.97 -19.30 1.20
N VAL A 703 -7.24 -20.41 1.38
CA VAL A 703 -5.78 -20.46 1.30
C VAL A 703 -5.33 -20.13 -0.12
N ARG A 704 -5.99 -20.70 -1.14
CA ARG A 704 -5.71 -20.39 -2.57
C ARG A 704 -5.97 -18.92 -2.91
N ARG A 705 -7.11 -18.37 -2.48
CA ARG A 705 -7.47 -16.96 -2.69
C ARG A 705 -6.38 -16.03 -2.20
N VAL A 706 -5.91 -16.28 -0.97
CA VAL A 706 -4.92 -15.41 -0.33
C VAL A 706 -3.52 -15.63 -0.86
N ALA A 707 -3.17 -16.86 -1.27
CA ALA A 707 -1.90 -17.11 -1.95
C ALA A 707 -1.71 -16.19 -3.17
N VAL A 708 -2.75 -16.06 -4.00
CA VAL A 708 -2.73 -15.19 -5.18
C VAL A 708 -2.80 -13.71 -4.80
N LEU A 709 -3.67 -13.35 -3.85
CA LEU A 709 -3.79 -11.97 -3.37
C LEU A 709 -2.47 -11.42 -2.82
N SER A 710 -1.72 -12.25 -2.08
CA SER A 710 -0.43 -11.90 -1.47
C SER A 710 0.66 -11.55 -2.48
N LEU A 711 0.54 -11.96 -3.75
CA LEU A 711 1.45 -11.53 -4.82
C LEU A 711 1.42 -10.00 -4.98
N GLY A 712 0.26 -9.37 -4.76
CA GLY A 712 0.12 -7.91 -4.82
C GLY A 712 0.98 -7.19 -3.77
N PHE A 713 1.05 -7.72 -2.55
CA PHE A 713 1.86 -7.15 -1.46
C PHE A 713 3.37 -7.34 -1.65
N ILE A 714 3.81 -8.40 -2.32
CA ILE A 714 5.24 -8.63 -2.56
C ILE A 714 5.74 -7.78 -3.74
N LEU A 715 4.91 -7.63 -4.78
CA LEU A 715 5.31 -7.09 -6.08
C LEU A 715 4.82 -5.66 -6.37
N PHE A 716 4.17 -4.95 -5.44
CA PHE A 716 3.71 -3.57 -5.72
C PHE A 716 4.84 -2.59 -6.08
N ARG A 717 6.11 -2.83 -5.67
CA ARG A 717 7.26 -2.04 -6.16
C ARG A 717 7.54 -2.27 -7.66
N LYS A 718 7.25 -3.46 -8.18
CA LYS A 718 7.42 -3.86 -9.59
C LYS A 718 6.05 -4.14 -10.22
N HIS A 719 5.12 -3.20 -10.09
CA HIS A 719 3.72 -3.36 -10.50
C HIS A 719 3.53 -3.68 -12.00
N GLN A 720 4.48 -3.34 -12.87
CA GLN A 720 4.44 -3.69 -14.31
C GLN A 720 4.55 -5.19 -14.58
N SER A 721 5.17 -5.96 -13.67
CA SER A 721 5.37 -7.40 -13.86
C SER A 721 4.18 -8.25 -13.40
N VAL A 722 3.29 -7.68 -12.59
CA VAL A 722 2.18 -8.41 -11.95
C VAL A 722 1.11 -8.88 -12.95
N PRO A 723 0.65 -8.06 -13.92
CA PRO A 723 -0.33 -8.50 -14.93
C PRO A 723 0.08 -9.80 -15.63
N ARG A 724 1.33 -9.87 -16.10
CA ARG A 724 1.86 -11.04 -16.80
C ARG A 724 1.90 -12.31 -15.95
N MET A 725 2.09 -12.19 -14.64
CA MET A 725 2.09 -13.34 -13.74
C MET A 725 0.68 -13.84 -13.41
N VAL A 726 -0.28 -12.91 -13.34
CA VAL A 726 -1.65 -13.17 -12.89
C VAL A 726 -2.57 -13.53 -14.06
N GLU A 727 -2.20 -13.25 -15.30
CA GLU A 727 -2.94 -13.58 -16.53
C GLU A 727 -3.41 -15.05 -16.58
N LEU A 728 -2.52 -16.01 -16.29
CA LEU A 728 -2.91 -17.42 -16.27
C LEU A 728 -3.83 -17.78 -15.08
N LEU A 729 -3.75 -17.02 -13.99
CA LEU A 729 -4.55 -17.24 -12.78
C LEU A 729 -5.94 -16.63 -12.90
N SER A 730 -6.11 -15.53 -13.66
CA SER A 730 -7.41 -14.91 -13.92
C SER A 730 -8.30 -15.76 -14.83
N GLU A 731 -7.72 -16.62 -15.66
CA GLU A 731 -8.45 -17.60 -16.49
C GLU A 731 -8.76 -18.93 -15.78
N SER A 732 -8.33 -19.08 -14.53
CA SER A 732 -8.53 -20.32 -13.78
C SER A 732 -10.01 -20.66 -13.60
N TYR A 733 -10.34 -21.96 -13.55
CA TYR A 733 -11.72 -22.40 -13.34
C TYR A 733 -12.25 -22.03 -11.95
N ASN A 734 -11.36 -21.92 -10.95
CA ASN A 734 -11.72 -21.67 -9.56
C ASN A 734 -12.02 -20.17 -9.33
N PRO A 735 -13.26 -19.81 -8.95
CA PRO A 735 -13.62 -18.42 -8.71
C PRO A 735 -12.81 -17.72 -7.61
N HIS A 736 -12.35 -18.45 -6.59
CA HIS A 736 -11.56 -17.89 -5.49
C HIS A 736 -10.18 -17.42 -5.96
N VAL A 737 -9.57 -18.18 -6.88
CA VAL A 737 -8.30 -17.83 -7.52
C VAL A 737 -8.49 -16.61 -8.43
N ARG A 738 -9.58 -16.56 -9.22
CA ARG A 738 -9.93 -15.38 -10.02
C ARG A 738 -10.16 -14.14 -9.15
N TYR A 739 -10.86 -14.26 -8.03
CA TYR A 739 -11.02 -13.14 -7.10
C TYR A 739 -9.67 -12.68 -6.52
N GLY A 740 -8.81 -13.61 -6.10
CA GLY A 740 -7.46 -13.32 -5.62
C GLY A 740 -6.61 -12.60 -6.67
N ALA A 741 -6.72 -13.01 -7.94
CA ALA A 741 -6.08 -12.38 -9.09
C ALA A 741 -6.54 -10.92 -9.30
N ALA A 742 -7.86 -10.67 -9.25
CA ALA A 742 -8.39 -9.31 -9.36
C ALA A 742 -7.85 -8.40 -8.25
N MET A 743 -7.91 -8.86 -7.00
CA MET A 743 -7.43 -8.09 -5.85
C MET A 743 -5.92 -7.88 -5.88
N ALA A 744 -5.13 -8.85 -6.33
CA ALA A 744 -3.69 -8.70 -6.49
C ALA A 744 -3.35 -7.55 -7.44
N LEU A 745 -4.03 -7.46 -8.59
CA LEU A 745 -3.89 -6.34 -9.53
C LEU A 745 -4.32 -5.00 -8.90
N GLY A 746 -5.43 -4.99 -8.16
CA GLY A 746 -5.93 -3.82 -7.46
C GLY A 746 -4.94 -3.26 -6.44
N ILE A 747 -4.29 -4.13 -5.66
CA ILE A 747 -3.31 -3.77 -4.63
C ILE A 747 -1.98 -3.35 -5.25
N SER A 748 -1.47 -4.09 -6.24
CA SER A 748 -0.17 -3.78 -6.85
C SER A 748 -0.18 -2.53 -7.70
N CYS A 749 -1.28 -2.29 -8.42
CA CYS A 749 -1.39 -1.22 -9.41
C CYS A 749 -2.18 0.00 -8.90
N ALA A 750 -2.43 0.10 -7.59
CA ALA A 750 -3.17 1.20 -6.98
C ALA A 750 -2.57 2.57 -7.34
N GLY A 751 -3.41 3.48 -7.87
CA GLY A 751 -3.01 4.85 -8.25
C GLY A 751 -2.09 4.98 -9.47
N THR A 752 -1.72 3.87 -10.13
CA THR A 752 -0.84 3.89 -11.32
C THR A 752 -1.61 4.00 -12.64
N GLY A 753 -2.81 3.41 -12.72
CA GLY A 753 -3.62 3.26 -13.94
C GLY A 753 -2.91 2.61 -15.11
N LEU A 754 -2.26 1.49 -14.85
CA LEU A 754 -1.66 0.66 -15.88
C LEU A 754 -2.74 0.05 -16.79
N ASP A 755 -2.63 0.27 -18.11
CA ASP A 755 -3.61 -0.21 -19.09
C ASP A 755 -3.73 -1.75 -19.11
N GLU A 756 -2.60 -2.47 -19.01
CA GLU A 756 -2.57 -3.94 -18.98
C GLU A 756 -3.40 -4.51 -17.83
N ALA A 757 -3.38 -3.87 -16.66
CA ALA A 757 -4.19 -4.30 -15.52
C ALA A 757 -5.68 -4.06 -15.75
N ILE A 758 -6.05 -2.98 -16.43
CA ILE A 758 -7.44 -2.65 -16.76
C ILE A 758 -7.97 -3.64 -17.80
N ASP A 759 -7.18 -3.95 -18.83
CA ASP A 759 -7.54 -4.92 -19.88
C ASP A 759 -7.81 -6.33 -19.30
N LEU A 760 -7.09 -6.72 -18.24
CA LEU A 760 -7.36 -7.97 -17.52
C LEU A 760 -8.61 -7.92 -16.62
N LEU A 761 -8.91 -6.77 -16.02
CA LEU A 761 -10.03 -6.61 -15.08
C LEU A 761 -11.39 -6.41 -15.78
N GLU A 762 -11.42 -5.81 -16.98
CA GLU A 762 -12.66 -5.56 -17.71
C GLU A 762 -13.47 -6.83 -18.05
N PRO A 763 -12.84 -7.94 -18.53
CA PRO A 763 -13.54 -9.21 -18.72
C PRO A 763 -14.12 -9.78 -17.42
N MET A 764 -13.43 -9.60 -16.29
CA MET A 764 -13.84 -10.12 -14.98
C MET A 764 -15.11 -9.45 -14.44
N LEU A 765 -15.46 -8.26 -14.92
CA LEU A 765 -16.75 -7.62 -14.64
C LEU A 765 -17.94 -8.39 -15.19
N LYS A 766 -17.72 -9.26 -16.18
CA LYS A 766 -18.76 -10.10 -16.80
C LYS A 766 -18.69 -11.56 -16.33
N ASP A 767 -17.89 -11.84 -15.29
CA ASP A 767 -17.81 -13.18 -14.72
C ASP A 767 -19.17 -13.64 -14.20
N SER A 768 -19.46 -14.93 -14.35
CA SER A 768 -20.67 -15.56 -13.82
C SER A 768 -20.83 -15.41 -12.30
N THR A 769 -19.71 -15.37 -11.57
CA THR A 769 -19.68 -15.34 -10.10
C THR A 769 -19.70 -13.92 -9.56
N ASP A 770 -20.58 -13.68 -8.59
CA ASP A 770 -20.91 -12.37 -8.03
C ASP A 770 -19.76 -11.73 -7.26
N PHE A 771 -19.06 -12.50 -6.41
CA PHE A 771 -17.93 -11.97 -5.64
C PHE A 771 -16.69 -11.68 -6.49
N VAL A 772 -16.50 -12.37 -7.63
CA VAL A 772 -15.43 -12.03 -8.59
C VAL A 772 -15.73 -10.68 -9.24
N ARG A 773 -16.99 -10.43 -9.63
CA ARG A 773 -17.40 -9.10 -10.12
C ARG A 773 -17.21 -8.01 -9.06
N GLN A 774 -17.54 -8.29 -7.80
CA GLN A 774 -17.27 -7.39 -6.68
C GLN A 774 -15.77 -7.06 -6.55
N GLY A 775 -14.90 -8.07 -6.58
CA GLY A 775 -13.44 -7.89 -6.52
C GLY A 775 -12.90 -7.09 -7.70
N ALA A 776 -13.38 -7.35 -8.92
CA ALA A 776 -13.00 -6.62 -10.11
C ALA A 776 -13.39 -5.13 -10.04
N LEU A 777 -14.60 -4.82 -9.55
CA LEU A 777 -15.06 -3.43 -9.37
C LEU A 777 -14.21 -2.64 -8.37
N ILE A 778 -13.93 -3.24 -7.21
CA ILE A 778 -13.10 -2.63 -6.17
C ILE A 778 -11.67 -2.43 -6.71
N SER A 779 -11.12 -3.44 -7.38
CA SER A 779 -9.76 -3.38 -7.94
C SER A 779 -9.63 -2.31 -9.02
N LEU A 780 -10.60 -2.19 -9.93
CA LEU A 780 -10.64 -1.12 -10.93
C LEU A 780 -10.71 0.27 -10.27
N ALA A 781 -11.47 0.42 -9.19
CA ALA A 781 -11.52 1.67 -8.42
C ALA A 781 -10.17 2.00 -7.75
N MET A 782 -9.46 1.01 -7.23
CA MET A 782 -8.12 1.20 -6.64
C MET A 782 -7.08 1.60 -7.69
N VAL A 783 -7.11 0.97 -8.87
CA VAL A 783 -6.19 1.26 -9.98
C VAL A 783 -6.41 2.67 -10.54
N LEU A 784 -7.67 3.09 -10.67
CA LEU A 784 -8.08 4.37 -11.27
C LEU A 784 -8.28 5.50 -10.25
N VAL A 785 -7.93 5.29 -8.98
CA VAL A 785 -8.04 6.33 -7.96
C VAL A 785 -7.25 7.57 -8.40
N GLN A 786 -7.85 8.75 -8.25
CA GLN A 786 -7.27 10.03 -8.64
C GLN A 786 -6.99 10.27 -10.14
N GLN A 787 -7.37 9.37 -11.04
CA GLN A 787 -7.16 9.57 -12.47
C GLN A 787 -8.26 10.40 -13.13
N ASN A 788 -7.85 11.38 -13.94
CA ASN A 788 -8.76 12.26 -14.65
C ASN A 788 -9.10 11.71 -16.05
N GLU A 789 -10.20 12.19 -16.65
CA GLU A 789 -10.64 11.80 -18.00
C GLU A 789 -9.59 12.10 -19.09
N ALA A 790 -8.78 13.13 -18.87
CA ALA A 790 -7.67 13.50 -19.76
C ALA A 790 -6.47 12.54 -19.67
N MET A 791 -6.27 11.89 -18.52
CA MET A 791 -5.24 10.86 -18.38
C MET A 791 -5.72 9.56 -18.98
N ASN A 792 -6.92 9.11 -18.59
CA ASN A 792 -7.52 7.88 -19.07
C ASN A 792 -9.03 8.05 -19.33
N PRO A 793 -9.51 7.93 -20.59
CA PRO A 793 -10.93 8.07 -20.93
C PRO A 793 -11.80 6.94 -20.36
N ARG A 794 -11.19 5.83 -19.97
CA ARG A 794 -11.87 4.65 -19.41
C ARG A 794 -12.53 4.91 -18.05
N VAL A 795 -12.09 5.93 -17.30
CA VAL A 795 -12.68 6.31 -16.00
C VAL A 795 -14.16 6.68 -16.15
N THR A 796 -14.51 7.44 -17.19
CA THR A 796 -15.90 7.85 -17.46
C THR A 796 -16.77 6.66 -17.85
N SER A 797 -16.23 5.75 -18.68
CA SER A 797 -16.90 4.50 -19.06
C SER A 797 -17.17 3.63 -17.84
N LEU A 798 -16.19 3.49 -16.94
CA LEU A 798 -16.33 2.73 -15.70
C LEU A 798 -17.38 3.33 -14.77
N ARG A 799 -17.36 4.65 -14.54
CA ARG A 799 -18.36 5.33 -13.70
C ARG A 799 -19.78 5.15 -14.25
N LYS A 800 -19.95 5.25 -15.58
CA LYS A 800 -21.24 4.99 -16.25
C LYS A 800 -21.67 3.53 -16.07
N ALA A 801 -20.76 2.57 -16.18
CA ALA A 801 -21.03 1.16 -15.94
C ALA A 801 -21.46 0.88 -14.49
N MET A 802 -20.72 1.40 -13.49
CA MET A 802 -21.05 1.27 -12.07
C MET A 802 -22.42 1.86 -11.73
N MET A 803 -22.71 3.05 -12.24
CA MET A 803 -24.02 3.70 -12.06
C MET A 803 -25.17 2.93 -12.72
N LYS A 804 -24.90 2.22 -13.84
CA LYS A 804 -25.90 1.36 -14.49
C LYS A 804 -26.16 0.11 -13.66
N MET A 805 -25.11 -0.59 -13.23
CA MET A 805 -25.26 -1.82 -12.42
C MET A 805 -25.93 -1.54 -11.07
N LEU A 806 -25.67 -0.38 -10.47
CA LEU A 806 -26.33 0.01 -9.22
C LEU A 806 -27.84 0.24 -9.39
N GLY A 807 -28.27 0.78 -10.53
CA GLY A 807 -29.68 1.03 -10.83
C GLY A 807 -30.45 -0.21 -11.32
N ASP A 808 -29.75 -1.29 -11.68
CA ASP A 808 -30.39 -2.51 -12.15
C ASP A 808 -30.91 -3.34 -10.98
N ARG A 809 -32.16 -3.81 -11.07
CA ARG A 809 -32.78 -4.63 -10.04
C ARG A 809 -32.31 -6.09 -10.12
N HIS A 810 -31.91 -6.55 -11.30
CA HIS A 810 -31.53 -7.95 -11.55
C HIS A 810 -30.08 -8.27 -11.18
N GLU A 811 -29.29 -7.26 -10.81
CA GLU A 811 -27.93 -7.45 -10.33
C GLU A 811 -27.89 -7.94 -8.87
N ASP A 812 -26.92 -8.83 -8.61
CA ASP A 812 -26.69 -9.45 -7.31
C ASP A 812 -26.33 -8.43 -6.22
N ALA A 813 -26.69 -8.74 -4.97
CA ALA A 813 -26.46 -7.85 -3.83
C ALA A 813 -24.97 -7.58 -3.58
N MET A 814 -24.11 -8.60 -3.77
CA MET A 814 -22.65 -8.46 -3.59
C MET A 814 -22.00 -7.61 -4.67
N ALA A 815 -22.45 -7.73 -5.93
CA ALA A 815 -21.99 -6.87 -7.02
C ALA A 815 -22.37 -5.40 -6.78
N LYS A 816 -23.58 -5.14 -6.27
CA LYS A 816 -24.03 -3.79 -5.86
C LYS A 816 -23.22 -3.23 -4.69
N PHE A 817 -22.91 -4.07 -3.71
CA PHE A 817 -22.02 -3.71 -2.60
C PHE A 817 -20.63 -3.30 -3.12
N GLY A 818 -20.05 -4.10 -4.04
CA GLY A 818 -18.81 -3.77 -4.73
C GLY A 818 -18.87 -2.46 -5.50
N CYS A 819 -19.97 -2.18 -6.22
CA CYS A 819 -20.18 -0.91 -6.93
C CYS A 819 -20.20 0.29 -5.98
N ALA A 820 -20.91 0.19 -4.85
CA ALA A 820 -21.02 1.27 -3.88
C ALA A 820 -19.66 1.59 -3.24
N ILE A 821 -18.90 0.57 -2.84
CA ILE A 821 -17.54 0.75 -2.31
C ILE A 821 -16.62 1.33 -3.38
N ALA A 822 -16.68 0.82 -4.60
CA ALA A 822 -15.85 1.29 -5.71
C ALA A 822 -16.08 2.78 -6.01
N LEU A 823 -17.34 3.24 -6.05
CA LEU A 823 -17.67 4.66 -6.18
C LEU A 823 -17.14 5.49 -5.01
N GLY A 824 -17.21 4.95 -3.79
CA GLY A 824 -16.64 5.57 -2.60
C GLY A 824 -15.12 5.74 -2.65
N ILE A 825 -14.40 4.73 -3.18
CA ILE A 825 -12.94 4.74 -3.32
C ILE A 825 -12.50 5.73 -4.40
N ILE A 826 -13.17 5.77 -5.56
CA ILE A 826 -12.78 6.68 -6.65
C ILE A 826 -12.92 8.15 -6.21
N ASP A 827 -13.93 8.47 -5.41
CA ASP A 827 -14.18 9.82 -4.90
C ASP A 827 -13.58 10.06 -3.49
N ALA A 828 -12.63 9.22 -3.06
CA ALA A 828 -12.06 9.26 -1.71
C ALA A 828 -11.43 10.63 -1.35
N GLY A 829 -11.71 11.10 -0.13
CA GLY A 829 -11.19 12.37 0.40
C GLY A 829 -11.54 13.59 -0.45
N GLY A 830 -12.71 13.60 -1.09
CA GLY A 830 -13.11 14.66 -2.02
C GLY A 830 -12.28 14.70 -3.29
N ARG A 831 -11.86 13.52 -3.79
CA ARG A 831 -10.93 13.33 -4.93
C ARG A 831 -9.51 13.84 -4.68
N ASN A 832 -9.09 13.95 -3.43
CA ASN A 832 -7.75 14.43 -3.06
C ASN A 832 -6.88 13.36 -2.38
N CYS A 833 -7.44 12.19 -2.08
CA CYS A 833 -6.71 11.07 -1.48
C CYS A 833 -6.41 9.98 -2.52
N THR A 834 -5.23 9.39 -2.44
CA THR A 834 -4.84 8.20 -3.20
C THR A 834 -4.63 7.04 -2.25
N ILE A 835 -4.64 5.82 -2.78
CA ILE A 835 -4.21 4.62 -2.05
C ILE A 835 -2.73 4.43 -2.39
N SER A 836 -1.84 4.67 -1.43
CA SER A 836 -0.40 4.44 -1.62
C SER A 836 0.15 3.53 -0.53
N LEU A 837 0.73 2.41 -0.97
CA LEU A 837 1.49 1.47 -0.13
C LEU A 837 2.93 1.95 0.11
N GLN A 838 3.37 2.97 -0.64
CA GLN A 838 4.67 3.60 -0.50
C GLN A 838 4.52 5.03 -0.01
N THR A 839 5.49 5.49 0.76
CA THR A 839 5.66 6.93 0.96
C THR A 839 6.24 7.54 -0.32
N GLN A 840 6.16 8.85 -0.45
CA GLN A 840 6.67 9.56 -1.64
C GLN A 840 8.19 9.43 -1.81
N THR A 841 8.90 9.05 -0.75
CA THR A 841 10.34 8.79 -0.75
C THR A 841 10.71 7.35 -1.11
N GLY A 842 9.72 6.47 -1.29
CA GLY A 842 9.93 5.05 -1.65
C GLY A 842 9.98 4.08 -0.47
N ASN A 843 9.81 4.56 0.76
CA ASN A 843 9.71 3.71 1.96
C ASN A 843 8.34 3.03 2.04
N LEU A 844 8.23 1.99 2.87
CA LEU A 844 6.96 1.29 3.10
C LEU A 844 6.05 2.16 3.98
N ASN A 845 4.84 2.45 3.48
CA ASN A 845 3.81 3.11 4.29
C ASN A 845 3.13 2.06 5.19
N MET A 846 3.64 1.88 6.40
CA MET A 846 3.15 0.84 7.32
C MET A 846 1.65 0.93 7.60
N PRO A 847 1.06 2.09 7.97
CA PRO A 847 -0.39 2.23 8.14
C PRO A 847 -1.18 1.93 6.87
N GLY A 848 -0.63 2.29 5.71
CA GLY A 848 -1.29 2.03 4.42
C GLY A 848 -1.33 0.55 4.06
N ILE A 849 -0.22 -0.17 4.26
CA ILE A 849 -0.13 -1.60 3.99
C ILE A 849 -1.01 -2.40 4.94
N VAL A 850 -0.93 -2.11 6.25
CA VAL A 850 -1.79 -2.74 7.26
C VAL A 850 -3.26 -2.44 7.00
N GLY A 851 -3.59 -1.20 6.61
CA GLY A 851 -4.94 -0.80 6.23
C GLY A 851 -5.51 -1.64 5.09
N VAL A 852 -4.73 -1.90 4.03
CA VAL A 852 -5.16 -2.76 2.91
C VAL A 852 -5.20 -4.24 3.34
N ALA A 853 -4.23 -4.72 4.12
CA ALA A 853 -4.17 -6.11 4.57
C ALA A 853 -5.38 -6.52 5.44
N VAL A 854 -5.80 -5.63 6.34
CA VAL A 854 -7.01 -5.81 7.16
C VAL A 854 -8.28 -5.57 6.34
N PHE A 855 -8.28 -4.59 5.43
CA PHE A 855 -9.42 -4.34 4.53
C PHE A 855 -9.80 -5.59 3.75
N VAL A 856 -8.84 -6.33 3.19
CA VAL A 856 -9.07 -7.56 2.42
C VAL A 856 -9.86 -8.63 3.21
N GLN A 857 -9.85 -8.58 4.54
CA GLN A 857 -10.57 -9.51 5.42
C GLN A 857 -12.08 -9.26 5.53
N TYR A 858 -12.62 -8.28 4.78
CA TYR A 858 -14.03 -7.90 4.87
C TYR A 858 -15.02 -9.04 4.60
N TRP A 859 -14.58 -10.12 3.95
CA TRP A 859 -15.37 -11.32 3.67
C TRP A 859 -15.97 -11.95 4.92
N TYR A 860 -15.18 -12.00 6.00
CA TYR A 860 -15.61 -12.61 7.25
C TYR A 860 -16.19 -11.57 8.21
N TRP A 861 -15.69 -10.34 8.15
CA TRP A 861 -16.10 -9.26 9.04
C TRP A 861 -16.20 -7.91 8.34
N PHE A 862 -17.42 -7.48 8.01
CA PHE A 862 -17.67 -6.20 7.32
C PHE A 862 -17.08 -4.96 8.02
N PRO A 863 -17.13 -4.80 9.36
CA PRO A 863 -16.54 -3.62 10.00
C PRO A 863 -15.03 -3.42 9.75
N LEU A 864 -14.28 -4.45 9.33
CA LEU A 864 -12.87 -4.31 8.95
C LEU A 864 -12.66 -3.43 7.71
N THR A 865 -13.72 -3.15 6.93
CA THR A 865 -13.58 -2.27 5.75
C THR A 865 -13.14 -0.86 6.10
N HIS A 866 -13.39 -0.39 7.33
CA HIS A 866 -12.99 0.95 7.78
C HIS A 866 -11.45 1.14 7.80
N PHE A 867 -10.67 0.05 7.87
CA PHE A 867 -9.21 0.10 7.82
C PHE A 867 -8.65 0.63 6.50
N LEU A 868 -9.41 0.57 5.40
CA LEU A 868 -9.02 1.20 4.14
C LEU A 868 -8.80 2.72 4.28
N SER A 869 -9.47 3.34 5.26
CA SER A 869 -9.26 4.75 5.55
C SER A 869 -7.82 5.07 5.95
N LEU A 870 -7.07 4.13 6.53
CA LEU A 870 -5.65 4.29 6.89
C LEU A 870 -4.74 4.39 5.66
N SER A 871 -5.12 3.73 4.57
CA SER A 871 -4.40 3.70 3.29
C SER A 871 -4.62 4.95 2.43
N PHE A 872 -5.59 5.78 2.78
CA PHE A 872 -5.79 7.06 2.11
C PHE A 872 -4.71 8.06 2.54
N THR A 873 -3.86 8.41 1.59
CA THR A 873 -2.85 9.45 1.72
C THR A 873 -3.22 10.64 0.85
N PRO A 874 -3.33 11.86 1.41
CA PRO A 874 -3.59 13.06 0.61
C PRO A 874 -2.40 13.37 -0.31
N THR A 875 -2.69 13.75 -1.55
CA THR A 875 -1.67 14.15 -2.53
C THR A 875 -1.69 15.66 -2.69
N SER A 876 -0.98 16.35 -1.79
CA SER A 876 -0.85 17.81 -1.78
C SER A 876 0.61 18.23 -1.68
N VAL A 877 0.88 19.47 -2.08
CA VAL A 877 2.12 20.17 -1.72
C VAL A 877 1.75 21.27 -0.74
N ILE A 878 2.35 21.23 0.44
CA ILE A 878 2.09 22.18 1.52
C ILE A 878 3.40 22.90 1.84
N GLY A 879 3.52 24.14 1.37
CA GLY A 879 4.63 25.03 1.72
C GLY A 879 4.45 25.58 3.13
N VAL A 880 5.39 25.29 4.01
CA VAL A 880 5.42 25.78 5.39
C VAL A 880 6.69 26.58 5.63
N ASP A 881 6.56 27.66 6.38
CA ASP A 881 7.64 28.60 6.62
C ASP A 881 8.51 28.23 7.85
N GLN A 882 9.63 28.93 8.06
CA GLN A 882 10.53 28.71 9.22
C GLN A 882 9.84 28.89 10.60
N LYS A 883 8.69 29.57 10.66
CA LYS A 883 7.86 29.71 11.88
C LYS A 883 6.72 28.69 11.97
N LEU A 884 6.67 27.73 11.04
CA LEU A 884 5.64 26.71 10.90
C LEU A 884 4.24 27.27 10.58
N GLU A 885 4.20 28.45 9.97
CA GLU A 885 2.99 29.12 9.50
C GLU A 885 2.83 28.97 7.97
N GLN A 886 1.60 29.08 7.49
CA GLN A 886 1.24 28.94 6.07
C GLN A 886 1.14 30.31 5.37
N HIS A 887 1.68 30.41 4.15
CA HIS A 887 1.52 31.58 3.28
C HIS A 887 0.42 31.39 2.20
N PRO A 888 -0.37 32.44 1.87
CA PRO A 888 -1.18 32.52 0.66
C PRO A 888 -0.32 33.01 -0.54
N PRO A 889 -0.85 32.96 -1.77
CA PRO A 889 -0.29 32.20 -2.89
C PRO A 889 0.91 32.88 -3.56
N GLN A 890 1.79 32.09 -4.18
CA GLN A 890 2.20 32.37 -5.56
C GLN A 890 2.85 31.16 -6.28
N SER A 891 2.12 30.71 -7.30
CA SER A 891 2.57 30.06 -8.55
C SER A 891 3.39 28.77 -8.49
N LEU A 892 2.71 27.62 -8.51
CA LEU A 892 3.27 26.40 -9.10
C LEU A 892 2.66 26.20 -10.49
N ARG A 893 3.48 26.12 -11.55
CA ARG A 893 3.00 25.93 -12.93
C ARG A 893 2.83 24.45 -13.26
N LEU A 894 1.65 24.07 -13.74
CA LEU A 894 1.43 22.79 -14.41
C LEU A 894 0.66 22.95 -15.74
N PRO A 895 0.65 21.95 -16.63
CA PRO A 895 -0.11 22.00 -17.90
C PRO A 895 -1.63 21.95 -17.68
N PRO A 896 -2.43 22.80 -18.34
CA PRO A 896 -3.84 23.04 -18.01
C PRO A 896 -4.69 21.75 -17.93
N GLU A 897 -5.51 21.63 -16.87
CA GLU A 897 -6.66 20.72 -16.91
C GLU A 897 -7.62 21.21 -17.99
N GLN A 898 -7.85 20.36 -19.01
CA GLN A 898 -8.87 20.60 -20.01
C GLN A 898 -10.22 20.64 -19.28
N GLN A 899 -10.86 21.82 -19.22
CA GLN A 899 -12.19 21.95 -18.66
C GLN A 899 -13.13 21.06 -19.48
N VAL A 900 -13.49 19.91 -18.91
CA VAL A 900 -14.59 19.09 -19.41
C VAL A 900 -15.82 19.95 -19.23
N LYS A 901 -16.34 20.45 -20.34
CA LYS A 901 -17.63 21.14 -20.36
C LYS A 901 -18.62 20.24 -19.65
N THR A 902 -19.21 20.74 -18.57
CA THR A 902 -20.34 20.10 -17.91
C THR A 902 -21.34 19.72 -19.00
N GLU A 903 -21.61 18.43 -19.17
CA GLU A 903 -22.68 17.98 -20.04
C GLU A 903 -23.97 18.69 -19.58
N GLU A 904 -24.40 19.70 -20.32
CA GLU A 904 -25.73 20.28 -20.19
C GLU A 904 -26.74 19.18 -20.55
N ALA A 905 -27.18 18.41 -19.55
CA ALA A 905 -28.35 17.57 -19.70
C ALA A 905 -29.62 18.39 -19.34
N PRO A 906 -30.69 18.42 -20.17
CA PRO A 906 -30.73 17.88 -21.53
C PRO A 906 -31.40 18.81 -22.55
N GLU A 907 -30.79 18.87 -23.73
CA GLU A 907 -31.46 19.22 -25.00
C GLU A 907 -32.74 18.41 -25.24
N LYS A 908 -32.96 17.27 -24.55
CA LYS A 908 -34.20 16.46 -24.62
C LYS A 908 -35.46 17.24 -24.22
N VAL A 909 -35.37 18.18 -23.27
CA VAL A 909 -36.53 19.05 -22.95
C VAL A 909 -36.74 20.07 -24.07
N LYS A 910 -35.67 20.63 -24.63
CA LYS A 910 -35.76 21.55 -25.78
C LYS A 910 -36.29 20.83 -27.03
N THR A 911 -35.89 19.60 -27.31
CA THR A 911 -36.43 18.78 -28.41
C THR A 911 -37.85 18.29 -28.13
N ALA A 912 -38.19 17.93 -26.90
CA ALA A 912 -39.57 17.61 -26.53
C ALA A 912 -40.50 18.83 -26.66
N VAL A 913 -40.05 20.01 -26.24
CA VAL A 913 -40.81 21.26 -26.42
C VAL A 913 -40.87 21.65 -27.89
N LEU A 914 -39.78 21.52 -28.67
CA LEU A 914 -39.79 21.78 -30.11
C LEU A 914 -40.69 20.79 -30.87
N SER A 915 -40.70 19.52 -30.48
CA SER A 915 -41.54 18.47 -31.09
C SER A 915 -43.02 18.66 -30.77
N THR A 916 -43.36 18.98 -29.51
CA THR A 916 -44.75 19.27 -29.11
C THR A 916 -45.23 20.59 -29.71
N THR A 917 -44.37 21.61 -29.82
CA THR A 917 -44.70 22.89 -30.46
C THR A 917 -44.89 22.73 -31.98
N ALA A 918 -44.05 21.95 -32.66
CA ALA A 918 -44.21 21.64 -34.08
C ALA A 918 -45.47 20.81 -34.35
N GLN A 919 -45.79 19.84 -33.49
CA GLN A 919 -46.98 19.01 -33.61
C GLN A 919 -48.27 19.80 -33.29
N ALA A 920 -48.21 20.71 -32.31
CA ALA A 920 -49.30 21.65 -32.02
C ALA A 920 -49.55 22.61 -33.20
N LYS A 921 -48.49 23.14 -33.82
CA LYS A 921 -48.60 23.99 -35.01
C LYS A 921 -49.18 23.24 -36.22
N ARG A 922 -48.79 21.98 -36.43
CA ARG A 922 -49.39 21.10 -37.47
C ARG A 922 -50.87 20.78 -37.20
N ARG A 923 -51.25 20.56 -35.93
CA ARG A 923 -52.66 20.37 -35.54
C ARG A 923 -53.49 21.65 -35.72
N ALA A 924 -52.94 22.81 -35.36
CA ALA A 924 -53.58 24.11 -35.60
C ALA A 924 -53.80 24.37 -37.09
N GLN A 925 -52.80 24.15 -37.93
CA GLN A 925 -52.91 24.28 -39.39
C GLN A 925 -53.89 23.27 -40.00
N ARG A 926 -53.97 22.04 -39.47
CA ARG A 926 -54.96 21.05 -39.91
C ARG A 926 -56.38 21.47 -39.52
N ARG A 927 -56.56 22.03 -38.32
CA ARG A 927 -57.84 22.57 -37.84
C ARG A 927 -58.25 23.83 -38.60
N GLU A 928 -57.30 24.68 -38.97
CA GLU A 928 -57.52 25.86 -39.81
C GLU A 928 -57.88 25.46 -41.25
N LYS A 929 -57.19 24.47 -41.85
CA LYS A 929 -57.57 23.90 -43.14
C LYS A 929 -58.95 23.25 -43.11
N GLN A 930 -59.35 22.66 -41.98
CA GLN A 930 -60.66 22.04 -41.79
C GLN A 930 -61.75 23.10 -41.60
N ALA A 931 -61.48 24.16 -40.83
CA ALA A 931 -62.36 25.33 -40.69
C ALA A 931 -62.53 26.06 -42.04
N ARG A 932 -61.48 26.14 -42.86
CA ARG A 932 -61.52 26.70 -44.22
C ARG A 932 -62.28 25.81 -45.22
N ARG A 933 -62.44 24.51 -44.91
CA ARG A 933 -63.24 23.55 -45.69
C ARG A 933 -64.70 23.55 -45.26
N GLU A 934 -64.99 23.95 -44.02
CA GLU A 934 -66.33 24.13 -43.46
C GLU A 934 -66.89 25.55 -43.72
N SER A 935 -66.05 26.52 -44.08
CA SER A 935 -66.45 27.91 -44.41
C SER A 935 -66.55 28.18 -45.92
N MET A 936 -67.15 27.26 -46.69
CA MET A 936 -67.61 27.55 -48.06
C MET A 936 -69.14 27.57 -48.11
N ASP A 937 -69.73 28.63 -47.56
CA ASP A 937 -70.86 29.33 -48.16
C ASP A 937 -70.89 30.78 -47.65
N ILE A 938 -71.18 31.72 -48.58
CA ILE A 938 -71.24 33.19 -48.46
C ILE A 938 -69.92 33.97 -48.72
N ASP A 939 -69.88 34.57 -49.91
CA ASP A 939 -68.97 35.61 -50.38
C ASP A 939 -69.10 36.93 -49.60
N GLN A 940 -67.95 37.50 -49.18
CA GLN A 940 -67.61 38.89 -49.46
C GLN A 940 -66.10 39.16 -49.27
N ALA A 941 -65.41 39.41 -50.38
CA ALA A 941 -64.12 40.13 -50.45
C ALA A 941 -64.39 41.65 -50.37
N PRO A 942 -63.42 42.56 -50.07
CA PRO A 942 -62.00 42.53 -50.47
C PRO A 942 -61.03 43.02 -49.34
N THR A 943 -59.70 43.13 -49.43
CA THR A 943 -58.72 43.40 -50.49
C THR A 943 -57.33 42.89 -50.05
N THR A 944 -56.67 42.12 -50.93
CA THR A 944 -55.23 41.71 -50.94
C THR A 944 -54.30 42.90 -51.30
N PRO A 945 -52.94 42.88 -51.18
CA PRO A 945 -52.01 42.02 -51.97
C PRO A 945 -50.70 41.62 -51.24
N LYS A 946 -49.77 40.76 -51.72
CA LYS A 946 -49.60 39.69 -52.72
C LYS A 946 -48.15 39.19 -52.55
N ALA A 947 -47.89 37.90 -52.82
CA ALA A 947 -46.75 37.34 -53.58
C ALA A 947 -46.88 35.80 -53.54
N THR A 948 -47.50 35.12 -54.51
CA THR A 948 -46.94 34.54 -55.77
C THR A 948 -45.72 33.64 -55.54
N ASP A 949 -45.58 32.43 -56.08
CA ASP A 949 -46.44 31.47 -56.78
C ASP A 949 -45.60 30.18 -56.98
N GLN A 950 -46.27 29.08 -57.37
CA GLN A 950 -45.77 27.77 -57.86
C GLN A 950 -45.57 26.65 -56.84
N LEU A 951 -45.90 25.39 -57.12
CA LEU A 951 -47.02 24.69 -57.79
C LEU A 951 -46.82 23.20 -57.40
N ASP A 952 -47.92 22.46 -57.25
CA ASP A 952 -47.94 21.11 -56.70
C ASP A 952 -47.18 20.05 -57.49
N ALA A 953 -46.60 19.11 -56.74
CA ALA A 953 -45.89 17.92 -57.18
C ALA A 953 -46.82 16.72 -57.39
N MET A 954 -46.59 15.95 -58.46
CA MET A 954 -46.76 14.49 -58.48
C MET A 954 -46.07 13.92 -59.74
N ASP A 955 -44.94 13.20 -59.58
CA ASP A 955 -44.83 11.74 -59.80
C ASP A 955 -43.38 11.25 -59.99
N THR A 956 -43.12 10.09 -59.38
CA THR A 956 -42.14 9.02 -59.72
C THR A 956 -40.63 9.25 -59.64
N ASP A 957 -40.03 8.48 -58.71
CA ASP A 957 -38.80 7.66 -58.72
C ASP A 957 -37.59 8.01 -59.60
N ASP A 958 -36.44 7.97 -58.92
CA ASP A 958 -35.08 7.63 -59.36
C ASP A 958 -34.44 8.48 -60.47
N VAL A 959 -33.50 9.36 -60.06
CA VAL A 959 -32.07 9.41 -60.49
C VAL A 959 -31.40 10.69 -59.93
N ALA A 960 -30.14 10.54 -59.47
CA ALA A 960 -29.14 11.55 -59.07
C ALA A 960 -29.32 12.18 -57.66
N LYS A 961 -28.56 11.84 -56.60
CA LYS A 961 -27.08 11.88 -56.42
C LYS A 961 -26.47 13.12 -57.07
N GLU A 962 -26.42 14.25 -56.34
CA GLU A 962 -25.30 15.22 -56.34
C GLU A 962 -25.48 16.49 -55.46
N GLU A 963 -26.62 16.74 -54.77
CA GLU A 963 -26.80 18.00 -54.01
C GLU A 963 -26.76 17.91 -52.45
N ASP A 964 -26.67 16.72 -51.85
CA ASP A 964 -26.62 16.59 -50.37
C ASP A 964 -25.19 16.70 -49.78
N GLU A 965 -24.13 16.59 -50.59
CA GLU A 965 -22.75 16.70 -50.09
C GLU A 965 -22.32 18.15 -49.76
N ALA A 966 -23.00 19.18 -50.30
CA ALA A 966 -22.61 20.58 -50.11
C ALA A 966 -23.10 21.20 -48.79
N LYS A 967 -24.13 20.64 -48.16
CA LYS A 967 -24.67 21.14 -46.87
C LYS A 967 -24.20 20.37 -45.64
N GLU A 968 -23.77 19.12 -45.81
CA GLU A 968 -23.07 18.40 -44.74
C GLU A 968 -21.63 18.86 -44.59
N THR A 969 -20.97 19.30 -45.67
CA THR A 969 -19.59 19.82 -45.62
C THR A 969 -19.49 21.19 -44.93
N GLU A 970 -20.48 22.09 -45.01
CA GLU A 970 -20.46 23.36 -44.26
C GLU A 970 -20.76 23.18 -42.75
N LYS A 971 -21.59 22.22 -42.36
CA LYS A 971 -21.82 21.89 -40.94
C LYS A 971 -20.65 21.08 -40.34
N ALA A 972 -20.07 20.16 -41.12
CA ALA A 972 -18.86 19.46 -40.73
C ALA A 972 -17.65 20.42 -40.65
N ALA A 973 -17.54 21.41 -41.56
CA ALA A 973 -16.49 22.43 -41.47
C ALA A 973 -16.66 23.35 -40.25
N ALA A 974 -17.89 23.68 -39.85
CA ALA A 974 -18.17 24.49 -38.65
C ALA A 974 -17.94 23.72 -37.33
N GLU A 975 -18.20 22.40 -37.29
CA GLU A 975 -17.88 21.54 -36.13
C GLU A 975 -16.40 21.17 -36.06
N VAL A 976 -15.72 20.98 -37.20
CA VAL A 976 -14.28 20.68 -37.26
C VAL A 976 -13.43 21.92 -36.98
N GLN A 977 -13.88 23.13 -37.34
CA GLN A 977 -13.15 24.37 -37.02
C GLN A 977 -13.28 24.83 -35.56
N LYS A 978 -14.25 24.33 -34.79
CA LYS A 978 -14.27 24.48 -33.32
C LYS A 978 -13.44 23.41 -32.57
N LYS A 979 -12.91 22.40 -33.28
CA LYS A 979 -11.95 21.40 -32.78
C LYS A 979 -10.50 21.68 -33.18
N LYS A 980 -10.18 22.87 -33.72
CA LYS A 980 -8.80 23.36 -33.71
C LYS A 980 -8.50 23.89 -32.32
N ALA A 981 -7.67 23.14 -31.60
CA ALA A 981 -7.07 23.47 -30.32
C ALA A 981 -6.80 24.98 -30.20
N GLU A 982 -7.48 25.64 -29.25
CA GLU A 982 -6.88 26.81 -28.61
C GLU A 982 -5.50 26.33 -28.13
N ARG A 983 -4.44 26.93 -28.67
CA ARG A 983 -3.08 26.70 -28.21
C ARG A 983 -3.08 26.82 -26.69
N GLU A 984 -2.80 25.70 -26.05
CA GLU A 984 -2.70 25.54 -24.60
C GLU A 984 -2.00 26.75 -24.00
N LYS A 985 -2.66 27.43 -23.05
CA LYS A 985 -1.94 28.37 -22.18
C LYS A 985 -0.92 27.55 -21.41
N VAL A 986 0.36 27.80 -21.68
CA VAL A 986 1.48 27.13 -21.00
C VAL A 986 1.49 27.57 -19.53
N GLY A 987 1.05 26.68 -18.64
CA GLY A 987 1.07 26.87 -17.18
C GLY A 987 -0.22 27.45 -16.60
N TYR A 988 -0.81 26.78 -15.61
CA TYR A 988 -1.73 27.38 -14.63
C TYR A 988 -1.02 27.59 -13.31
N GLU A 989 -1.30 28.69 -12.61
CA GLU A 989 -0.76 28.97 -11.28
C GLU A 989 -1.58 28.20 -10.23
N LEU A 990 -0.89 27.39 -9.43
CA LEU A 990 -1.44 26.68 -8.28
C LEU A 990 -1.11 27.43 -7.00
N ASP A 991 -2.10 27.52 -6.12
CA ASP A 991 -1.94 28.05 -4.78
C ASP A 991 -1.23 27.03 -3.86
N ASN A 992 -0.66 27.53 -2.76
CA ASN A 992 -0.25 26.67 -1.65
C ASN A 992 -1.50 25.91 -1.12
N LEU A 993 -1.32 24.66 -0.66
CA LEU A 993 -2.41 23.73 -0.33
C LEU A 993 -3.23 23.29 -1.55
N SER A 994 -2.59 23.08 -2.70
CA SER A 994 -3.26 22.54 -3.87
C SER A 994 -2.96 21.05 -4.08
N ARG A 995 -3.87 20.38 -4.77
CA ARG A 995 -3.72 18.96 -5.13
C ARG A 995 -2.68 18.84 -6.25
N VAL A 996 -1.68 18.00 -6.03
CA VAL A 996 -0.65 17.68 -7.03
C VAL A 996 -0.44 16.17 -7.06
N LEU A 997 -0.51 15.58 -8.25
CA LEU A 997 -0.30 14.15 -8.45
C LEU A 997 1.20 13.80 -8.55
N PRO A 998 1.61 12.55 -8.24
CA PRO A 998 3.01 12.13 -8.38
C PRO A 998 3.60 12.34 -9.79
N ALA A 999 2.81 12.08 -10.85
CA ALA A 999 3.21 12.35 -12.23
C ALA A 999 3.40 13.85 -12.53
N GLN A 1000 2.68 14.70 -11.79
CA GLN A 1000 2.69 16.15 -11.93
C GLN A 1000 3.89 16.80 -11.21
N LEU A 1001 4.42 16.19 -10.16
CA LEU A 1001 5.55 16.71 -9.37
C LEU A 1001 6.79 17.05 -10.22
N LYS A 1002 7.05 16.30 -11.29
CA LYS A 1002 8.20 16.51 -12.18
C LYS A 1002 8.16 17.86 -12.92
N TYR A 1003 6.97 18.44 -13.06
CA TYR A 1003 6.75 19.71 -13.75
C TYR A 1003 6.66 20.90 -12.80
N LEU A 1004 6.76 20.65 -11.48
CA LEU A 1004 6.64 21.66 -10.46
C LEU A 1004 7.91 22.51 -10.39
N THR A 1005 7.78 23.82 -10.62
CA THR A 1005 8.86 24.79 -10.42
C THR A 1005 8.38 25.92 -9.54
N PHE A 1006 9.17 26.30 -8.52
CA PHE A 1006 8.93 27.47 -7.69
C PHE A 1006 9.55 28.70 -8.37
N PRO A 1007 8.76 29.68 -8.81
CA PRO A 1007 9.26 30.86 -9.53
C PRO A 1007 9.59 32.05 -8.62
N ASP A 1008 9.22 32.01 -7.33
CA ASP A 1008 9.38 33.14 -6.43
C ASP A 1008 10.82 33.29 -5.89
N PRO A 1009 11.41 34.50 -5.94
CA PRO A 1009 12.75 34.76 -5.41
C PRO A 1009 12.78 34.91 -3.88
N ARG A 1010 11.63 35.15 -3.23
CA ARG A 1010 11.52 35.32 -1.77
C ARG A 1010 11.56 33.99 -1.01
N TYR A 1011 10.97 32.96 -1.60
CA TYR A 1011 10.67 31.67 -0.98
C TYR A 1011 11.43 30.57 -1.70
N GLU A 1012 12.51 30.09 -1.09
CA GLU A 1012 13.35 29.03 -1.66
C GLU A 1012 13.10 27.70 -0.93
N PRO A 1013 12.63 26.64 -1.61
CA PRO A 1013 12.41 25.36 -0.96
C PRO A 1013 13.75 24.72 -0.56
N VAL A 1014 13.82 24.19 0.66
CA VAL A 1014 15.04 23.54 1.17
C VAL A 1014 15.33 22.23 0.40
N LYS A 1015 14.28 21.56 -0.05
CA LYS A 1015 14.31 20.26 -0.74
C LYS A 1015 13.53 20.36 -2.04
N ARG A 1016 13.92 19.58 -3.06
CA ARG A 1016 13.09 19.41 -4.27
C ARG A 1016 11.70 18.90 -3.87
N PRO A 1017 10.62 19.44 -4.44
CA PRO A 1017 9.26 19.09 -4.06
C PRO A 1017 9.02 17.60 -4.32
N THR A 1018 8.93 16.84 -3.23
CA THR A 1018 8.68 15.40 -3.26
C THR A 1018 7.20 15.08 -3.02
N GLY A 1019 6.36 16.12 -2.86
CA GLY A 1019 5.01 16.04 -2.34
C GLY A 1019 5.00 16.23 -0.81
N GLY A 1020 3.81 16.35 -0.22
CA GLY A 1020 3.66 16.50 1.23
C GLY A 1020 4.06 17.89 1.73
N VAL A 1021 4.54 17.94 2.98
CA VAL A 1021 4.98 19.18 3.62
C VAL A 1021 6.40 19.52 3.18
N VAL A 1022 6.56 20.70 2.59
CA VAL A 1022 7.84 21.24 2.15
C VAL A 1022 8.13 22.52 2.92
N VAL A 1023 9.26 22.54 3.62
CA VAL A 1023 9.74 23.73 4.33
C VAL A 1023 10.42 24.67 3.34
N VAL A 1024 10.03 25.93 3.41
CA VAL A 1024 10.48 27.00 2.52
C VAL A 1024 11.27 28.03 3.33
N LEU A 1025 12.38 28.51 2.75
CA LEU A 1025 13.20 29.57 3.31
C LEU A 1025 12.69 30.92 2.84
N ASP A 1026 12.25 31.74 3.78
CA ASP A 1026 11.99 33.16 3.55
C ASP A 1026 13.32 33.94 3.61
N LYS A 1027 13.72 34.53 2.48
CA LYS A 1027 14.92 35.38 2.40
C LYS A 1027 14.71 36.78 3.01
N GLN A 1028 13.47 37.17 3.29
CA GLN A 1028 13.10 38.50 3.80
C GLN A 1028 12.13 38.38 5.00
N PRO A 1029 12.64 37.99 6.18
CA PRO A 1029 11.81 37.78 7.38
C PRO A 1029 11.19 39.07 7.95
N ASP A 1030 11.70 40.25 7.58
CA ASP A 1030 11.28 41.55 8.12
C ASP A 1030 10.04 42.16 7.44
N GLU A 1031 9.62 41.64 6.28
CA GLU A 1031 8.40 42.11 5.60
C GLU A 1031 7.14 41.45 6.15
N PRO A 1032 6.03 42.20 6.37
CA PRO A 1032 4.80 41.66 6.94
C PRO A 1032 4.21 40.55 6.07
N ARG A 1033 3.80 39.46 6.74
CA ARG A 1033 3.36 38.20 6.13
C ARG A 1033 1.84 38.13 6.08
N GLU A 1034 1.27 37.68 4.96
CA GLU A 1034 -0.10 37.16 4.96
C GLU A 1034 -0.05 35.73 5.49
N VAL A 1035 -0.86 35.43 6.52
CA VAL A 1035 -0.94 34.12 7.15
C VAL A 1035 -2.29 33.50 6.83
N VAL A 1036 -2.26 32.25 6.38
CA VAL A 1036 -3.46 31.45 6.22
C VAL A 1036 -3.86 30.88 7.58
N GLU A 1037 -4.97 31.36 8.15
CA GLU A 1037 -5.48 30.80 9.41
C GLU A 1037 -5.99 29.36 9.24
N LEU A 1038 -5.62 28.47 10.16
CA LEU A 1038 -6.17 27.11 10.25
C LEU A 1038 -7.65 27.16 10.66
N LYS A 1039 -8.58 26.91 9.73
CA LYS A 1039 -10.04 27.01 9.97
C LYS A 1039 -10.61 25.72 10.53
N ALA A 1040 -10.05 24.56 10.17
CA ALA A 1040 -10.53 23.24 10.61
C ALA A 1040 -10.42 23.02 12.12
N SER A 1041 -9.44 23.65 12.79
CA SER A 1041 -9.28 23.56 14.26
C SER A 1041 -10.19 24.52 15.04
N LYS A 1042 -10.61 25.65 14.42
CA LYS A 1042 -11.36 26.73 15.09
C LYS A 1042 -12.89 26.67 14.90
N GLU A 1043 -13.41 26.09 13.81
CA GLU A 1043 -14.87 25.98 13.63
C GLU A 1043 -15.47 24.99 14.63
N ALA A 1044 -15.94 25.51 15.77
CA ALA A 1044 -16.79 24.76 16.69
C ALA A 1044 -18.16 24.52 16.04
N ARG A 1045 -18.33 23.39 15.34
CA ARG A 1045 -19.67 22.98 14.90
C ARG A 1045 -20.48 22.54 16.10
N GLN A 1046 -21.66 23.15 16.24
CA GLN A 1046 -22.63 22.82 17.29
C GLN A 1046 -23.01 21.33 17.24
N GLN A 1047 -23.17 20.78 18.44
CA GLN A 1047 -23.71 19.45 18.69
C GLN A 1047 -24.95 19.21 17.80
N PRO A 1048 -25.09 18.04 17.16
CA PRO A 1048 -26.42 17.64 16.71
C PRO A 1048 -27.34 17.66 17.95
N PRO A 1049 -28.57 18.20 17.85
CA PRO A 1049 -29.50 18.11 18.96
C PRO A 1049 -29.65 16.62 19.31
N PRO A 1050 -29.71 16.26 20.60
CA PRO A 1050 -29.99 14.89 20.97
C PRO A 1050 -31.28 14.49 20.26
N THR A 1051 -31.28 13.30 19.64
CA THR A 1051 -32.49 12.73 19.06
C THR A 1051 -33.56 12.72 20.16
N GLU A 1052 -34.54 13.63 20.05
CA GLU A 1052 -35.72 13.62 20.90
C GLU A 1052 -36.32 12.21 20.83
N THR A 1053 -36.28 11.51 21.96
CA THR A 1053 -36.98 10.24 22.05
C THR A 1053 -38.48 10.50 21.95
N LEU A 1054 -39.27 9.54 21.48
CA LEU A 1054 -40.74 9.64 21.48
C LEU A 1054 -41.29 9.98 22.89
N GLN A 1055 -40.54 9.65 23.95
CA GLN A 1055 -40.84 10.04 25.33
C GLN A 1055 -40.64 11.55 25.60
N ASP A 1056 -39.63 12.20 25.04
CA ASP A 1056 -39.42 13.66 25.21
C ASP A 1056 -40.53 14.48 24.55
N ARG A 1057 -41.07 14.03 23.41
CA ARG A 1057 -42.24 14.66 22.76
C ARG A 1057 -43.52 14.49 23.58
N LEU A 1058 -43.68 13.35 24.25
CA LEU A 1058 -44.78 13.11 25.19
C LEU A 1058 -44.63 13.96 26.46
N GLN A 1059 -43.42 14.11 26.99
CA GLN A 1059 -43.14 14.96 28.15
C GLN A 1059 -43.34 16.46 27.84
N ALA A 1060 -42.93 16.93 26.65
CA ALA A 1060 -43.12 18.31 26.21
C ALA A 1060 -44.59 18.66 25.92
N ALA A 1061 -45.38 17.69 25.44
CA ALA A 1061 -46.83 17.83 25.27
C ALA A 1061 -47.58 17.89 26.62
N ILE A 1062 -47.06 17.22 27.66
CA ILE A 1062 -47.63 17.28 29.02
C ILE A 1062 -47.18 18.56 29.75
N GLY A 1063 -45.95 19.04 29.52
CA GLY A 1063 -45.41 20.26 30.12
C GLY A 1063 -46.01 21.57 29.58
N THR A 1064 -46.45 21.57 28.31
CA THR A 1064 -47.09 22.74 27.69
C THR A 1064 -48.58 22.91 28.05
N ALA A 1065 -49.20 21.89 28.66
CA ALA A 1065 -50.57 21.97 29.18
C ALA A 1065 -50.68 22.59 30.59
N ALA A 1066 -49.57 22.81 31.30
CA ALA A 1066 -49.56 23.25 32.70
C ALA A 1066 -49.28 24.75 32.91
N LEU A 1067 -48.94 25.51 31.87
CA LEU A 1067 -48.55 26.92 31.98
C LEU A 1067 -49.16 27.76 30.85
N GLN A 1068 -50.46 28.05 30.97
CA GLN A 1068 -51.09 29.28 30.45
C GLN A 1068 -52.57 29.34 30.87
N THR A 1069 -52.83 29.89 32.05
CA THR A 1069 -54.09 30.61 32.28
C THR A 1069 -53.97 32.01 31.68
N PRO A 1070 -54.95 32.43 30.86
CA PRO A 1070 -55.60 33.68 31.19
C PRO A 1070 -57.13 33.57 31.20
N GLN A 1071 -57.69 34.31 32.13
CA GLN A 1071 -59.11 34.57 32.33
C GLN A 1071 -59.81 35.03 31.05
N ARG A 1072 -60.95 34.42 30.72
CA ARG A 1072 -62.24 35.12 30.60
C ARG A 1072 -63.38 34.12 30.39
N ALA A 1073 -64.33 34.19 31.31
CA ALA A 1073 -65.67 33.65 31.16
C ALA A 1073 -66.38 34.38 30.01
N ASP A 1074 -66.99 33.64 29.09
CA ASP A 1074 -68.42 33.74 28.74
C ASP A 1074 -68.73 32.86 27.52
N ALA A 1075 -70.00 32.41 27.45
CA ALA A 1075 -70.64 31.70 26.35
C ALA A 1075 -70.50 30.16 26.30
N ARG A 1076 -70.94 29.49 27.39
CA ARG A 1076 -71.56 28.15 27.28
C ARG A 1076 -73.08 28.36 27.11
N ALA A 1077 -73.55 28.41 25.87
CA ALA A 1077 -74.92 28.06 25.42
C ALA A 1077 -75.24 28.74 24.08
N ALA A 1078 -74.98 28.07 22.96
CA ALA A 1078 -75.80 28.17 21.75
C ALA A 1078 -75.28 27.16 20.70
N LEU A 1079 -76.24 26.48 20.07
CA LEU A 1079 -76.14 25.80 18.78
C LEU A 1079 -75.60 24.36 18.78
N SER A 1080 -76.37 23.49 19.44
CA SER A 1080 -76.83 22.26 18.80
C SER A 1080 -77.57 22.59 17.49
N ALA A 1081 -77.36 21.75 16.47
CA ALA A 1081 -78.00 21.74 15.15
C ALA A 1081 -77.24 22.50 14.04
N ALA A 1082 -76.28 21.82 13.42
CA ALA A 1082 -76.20 21.63 11.97
C ALA A 1082 -74.84 21.02 11.60
N THR A 1083 -74.79 19.72 11.32
CA THR A 1083 -73.85 19.09 10.37
C THR A 1083 -74.18 17.60 10.26
N SER A 1084 -75.23 17.32 9.50
CA SER A 1084 -75.43 16.02 8.87
C SER A 1084 -74.62 15.98 7.57
N GLY A 1085 -73.72 15.00 7.43
CA GLY A 1085 -73.27 14.52 6.12
C GLY A 1085 -71.76 14.52 5.90
N GLY A 1086 -71.12 13.37 6.12
CA GLY A 1086 -69.98 12.94 5.31
C GLY A 1086 -68.60 12.90 5.98
N ALA A 1087 -68.40 12.05 6.99
CA ALA A 1087 -67.07 11.52 7.36
C ALA A 1087 -67.20 10.29 8.28
N ALA A 1088 -67.54 9.13 7.71
CA ALA A 1088 -67.53 7.85 8.43
C ALA A 1088 -67.19 6.71 7.46
N ALA A 1089 -65.93 6.65 7.02
CA ALA A 1089 -65.28 5.47 6.46
C ALA A 1089 -63.77 5.72 6.39
N GLY A 1090 -63.00 5.14 7.32
CA GLY A 1090 -61.52 5.22 7.27
C GLY A 1090 -60.78 5.26 8.61
N ALA A 1091 -61.38 4.82 9.72
CA ALA A 1091 -60.71 4.79 11.03
C ALA A 1091 -61.00 3.48 11.78
N GLY A 1092 -60.49 2.37 11.27
CA GLY A 1092 -60.66 1.06 11.90
C GLY A 1092 -59.66 0.02 11.41
N VAL A 1093 -58.35 0.30 11.46
CA VAL A 1093 -57.30 -0.73 11.24
C VAL A 1093 -56.00 -0.46 12.04
N LEU A 1094 -56.00 0.23 13.19
CA LEU A 1094 -54.76 0.36 13.97
C LEU A 1094 -55.02 0.47 15.48
N THR A 1095 -55.34 -0.64 16.14
CA THR A 1095 -55.04 -0.89 17.57
C THR A 1095 -55.32 -2.36 17.94
N ALA A 1096 -54.30 -3.20 17.90
CA ALA A 1096 -54.09 -4.46 18.64
C ALA A 1096 -52.63 -4.84 18.28
N VAL A 1097 -51.60 -4.68 19.13
CA VAL A 1097 -51.30 -5.33 20.42
C VAL A 1097 -51.42 -6.85 20.29
N ASP A 1098 -50.35 -7.46 19.78
CA ASP A 1098 -50.11 -8.91 19.82
C ASP A 1098 -49.54 -9.26 21.21
N GLU A 1099 -50.31 -10.03 21.97
CA GLU A 1099 -49.86 -10.83 23.10
C GLU A 1099 -49.63 -12.27 22.61
N ASP A 1100 -48.54 -12.88 23.07
CA ASP A 1100 -48.11 -14.23 22.72
C ASP A 1100 -49.11 -15.30 23.21
N GLU A 1101 -49.59 -16.17 22.32
CA GLU A 1101 -50.16 -17.48 22.68
C GLU A 1101 -49.48 -18.61 21.89
N GLU A 1102 -48.79 -19.47 22.62
CA GLU A 1102 -48.27 -20.76 22.19
C GLU A 1102 -49.40 -21.73 21.84
N GLY A 1103 -49.34 -22.35 20.66
CA GLY A 1103 -50.09 -23.59 20.36
C GLY A 1103 -50.98 -23.54 19.13
N VAL A 1104 -50.41 -23.61 17.92
CA VAL A 1104 -51.13 -24.04 16.71
C VAL A 1104 -50.27 -25.01 15.91
N GLU A 1105 -50.90 -26.12 15.53
CA GLU A 1105 -50.33 -27.32 14.88
C GLU A 1105 -49.62 -27.04 13.54
N ASP A 1106 -48.52 -27.77 13.32
CA ASP A 1106 -47.70 -27.74 12.09
C ASP A 1106 -48.52 -28.11 10.84
N ALA A 1107 -48.39 -27.29 9.79
CA ALA A 1107 -48.96 -27.55 8.47
C ALA A 1107 -48.24 -28.74 7.78
N PRO A 1108 -48.95 -29.65 7.10
CA PRO A 1108 -48.32 -30.81 6.47
C PRO A 1108 -47.51 -30.43 5.23
N VAL A 1109 -46.38 -31.12 5.07
CA VAL A 1109 -45.39 -30.95 3.99
C VAL A 1109 -46.02 -31.26 2.62
N PRO A 1110 -45.83 -30.42 1.59
CA PRO A 1110 -46.30 -30.71 0.23
C PRO A 1110 -45.66 -31.97 -0.35
N HIS A 1111 -46.45 -32.80 -1.05
CA HIS A 1111 -45.97 -34.02 -1.71
C HIS A 1111 -45.05 -33.74 -2.91
N ASP A 1112 -44.13 -34.68 -3.15
CA ASP A 1112 -43.12 -34.65 -4.21
C ASP A 1112 -43.71 -34.46 -5.62
N PHE A 1113 -43.12 -33.52 -6.35
CA PHE A 1113 -43.47 -33.16 -7.72
C PHE A 1113 -42.94 -34.23 -8.70
N SER A 1114 -43.84 -34.88 -9.43
CA SER A 1114 -43.48 -35.80 -10.53
C SER A 1114 -43.49 -35.07 -11.87
N TYR A 1115 -42.50 -35.36 -12.71
CA TYR A 1115 -42.30 -34.74 -14.02
C TYR A 1115 -42.91 -35.67 -15.08
N GLU A 1116 -44.03 -35.30 -15.68
CA GLU A 1116 -44.55 -35.94 -16.89
C GLU A 1116 -44.07 -35.15 -18.11
N SER A 1117 -43.19 -35.77 -18.91
CA SER A 1117 -42.73 -35.23 -20.18
C SER A 1117 -43.70 -35.64 -21.28
N ASP A 1118 -44.51 -34.70 -21.77
CA ASP A 1118 -45.30 -34.87 -22.99
C ASP A 1118 -44.41 -34.66 -24.22
N GLY A 1119 -44.13 -35.76 -24.93
CA GLY A 1119 -43.54 -35.76 -26.25
C GLY A 1119 -43.29 -37.17 -26.76
N GLU A 1120 -44.23 -37.74 -27.52
CA GLU A 1120 -44.05 -38.32 -28.87
C GLU A 1120 -45.20 -39.25 -29.30
N GLU A 1121 -45.72 -38.98 -30.51
CA GLU A 1121 -46.27 -39.92 -31.51
C GLU A 1121 -47.57 -40.72 -31.26
N GLN A 1122 -48.70 -40.22 -31.78
CA GLN A 1122 -49.41 -40.68 -33.01
C GLN A 1122 -50.82 -40.10 -33.16
#